data_AF-A0A0D2RKB6-F1
#
_entry.id   AF-A0A0D2RKB6-F1
#
_cell.length_a   1.000
_cell.length_b   1.000
_cell.length_c   1.000
_cell.angle_alpha   90.00
_cell.angle_beta   90.00
_cell.angle_gamma   90.00
#
_symmetry.space_group_name_H-M   'P 1'
#
loop_
_entity.id
_entity.type
_entity.pdbx_description
1 polymer ?
#
loop_
_entity_poly.entity_id
_entity_poly.type
_entity_poly.pdbx_seq_one_letter_code
_entity_poly.pdbx_strand_id
1 'polypeptide(L)'
;MARVLKNWERLVRATLEREQLRDAGQGHARRPSGIAGAVQLPPSLGRATNIDAILQAADEIQAEDPNVARILCEQAYGMAQNLDPNSEGRGVLQFKTGLMSVIKQKLAKRDGGRIDRNRDIEHLWEFYNLYKRRHKVDDIQREEQRWQESGTFSSTSLGDALGMKKVLATLRALVEVMEALSKDADPDGVGRLIKDELRRIKNADATISGELTPYNIVPLEAPSFTNAIGLFPEVRGAISAIRYTEHFPRLPSSFSISGQRDPDMFDLLEYVFGFQKDNVRNQRENVVLTIANAQSRLGIPVEADPKIDEKAINEVFLKVLDNYIKWCKYLRIRLVWNSLEAINRDRKLFLVSLYFLIWGEAANVRFLPECICYIFHHMARELDSIVDHGEANPARSCTAESGSVSFLEQIICPIYNTMAEEAARNNNGKAAHSSWRNYDDFNEYFWSPACFELSWPMRRESPFLLWPKKGKRTGKSSFVEHRTFLHLYRSFHRLWIFLVVMFQALAIIAFRKGHLNLNTFKILLSIGPTFAIMNFIESCLDVLLMFGAYATARGMAISRLVIRFFWCGLTSVFVTYVYVKVLEEMNDRNSNSLYFRIYILVLGVYAALRLILGLLQKFPACHTLSEMSDQSFFQFFKWIYQERYYVGRGLYERMTDYFRYVLFWLVIFLCKFTFAYFLQIRPLVSPTNTIVDLPALQYSWHDLVSKNNNNVLTIVSLWAPVIAIYLMDIHIWYTLLSAIIGGVMGARARLGEIRSTEMVHKRFESFPEVFAKNLVSQQTKRMPFDRETPEASQENNKTYAALFSPFWNEIIKSLREEDYISNREMDLLLIPSNRGSLRLVQWPLFLLSSKILLAVDLAIDCKDTQADLWNRICKDEYMAYAVQECYYSIEKILHSLVDGEGRLWVERIYREINNSISEGSLVITLSLKKLPVVLQKLTALLGLLRNEKPEEKGAANAVYQLYEVVTHDLLSPDLREQLDTWNILARARNEGRLFSRIEWPKDPEIREQVKRLYLLLTVKDSAANIPKNLEARRRLEFFTNSLFMDMPPAKPVCEMMPFCVFTPYYSETVLYSPKELREENEDGISTIFYLQKIFPGISFHNYLK
;
A
#
# COMPACT_ATOMS: atom_id res chain seq x y z
N MET A 1 16.60 18.89 24.87
CA MET A 1 15.49 18.44 24.00
C MET A 1 14.53 19.54 23.55
N ALA A 2 14.16 20.54 24.38
CA ALA A 2 13.28 21.64 23.95
C ALA A 2 13.80 22.42 22.71
N ARG A 3 15.13 22.55 22.56
CA ARG A 3 15.76 23.16 21.37
C ARG A 3 15.59 22.32 20.10
N VAL A 4 15.54 20.99 20.23
CA VAL A 4 15.34 20.05 19.11
C VAL A 4 13.88 20.00 18.70
N LEU A 5 12.95 20.00 19.67
CA LEU A 5 11.51 20.09 19.41
C LEU A 5 11.16 21.44 18.75
N LYS A 6 11.74 22.54 19.25
CA LYS A 6 11.54 23.88 18.67
C LYS A 6 12.19 24.01 17.29
N ASN A 7 13.29 23.32 17.03
CA ASN A 7 13.91 23.22 15.71
C ASN A 7 13.08 22.36 14.76
N TRP A 8 12.51 21.24 15.23
CA TRP A 8 11.61 20.39 14.46
C TRP A 8 10.30 21.11 14.14
N GLU A 9 9.67 21.77 15.11
CA GLU A 9 8.46 22.57 14.88
C GLU A 9 8.72 23.75 13.94
N ARG A 10 9.93 24.33 13.98
CA ARG A 10 10.36 25.38 13.05
C ARG A 10 10.65 24.82 11.66
N LEU A 11 11.24 23.63 11.56
CA LEU A 11 11.48 22.91 10.30
C LEU A 11 10.16 22.48 9.67
N VAL A 12 9.24 21.95 10.46
CA VAL A 12 7.89 21.54 10.04
C VAL A 12 7.05 22.75 9.67
N ARG A 13 7.13 23.87 10.41
CA ARG A 13 6.52 25.14 9.97
C ARG A 13 7.15 25.65 8.68
N ALA A 14 8.47 25.57 8.52
CA ALA A 14 9.14 25.99 7.31
C ALA A 14 8.82 25.08 6.11
N THR A 15 8.66 23.77 6.31
CA THR A 15 8.22 22.84 5.25
C THR A 15 6.73 22.96 4.96
N LEU A 16 5.89 23.24 5.96
CA LEU A 16 4.47 23.54 5.76
C LEU A 16 4.27 24.92 5.12
N GLU A 17 5.10 25.93 5.42
CA GLU A 17 5.14 27.21 4.71
C GLU A 17 5.68 27.00 3.29
N ARG A 18 6.62 26.08 3.09
CA ARG A 18 7.12 25.68 1.75
C ARG A 18 6.07 24.93 0.94
N GLU A 19 5.28 24.05 1.54
CA GLU A 19 4.13 23.40 0.89
C GLU A 19 2.98 24.38 0.69
N GLN A 20 2.68 25.25 1.65
CA GLN A 20 1.70 26.32 1.49
C GLN A 20 2.13 27.37 0.46
N LEU A 21 3.42 27.60 0.22
CA LEU A 21 3.91 28.45 -0.88
C LEU A 21 3.97 27.70 -2.22
N ARG A 22 4.13 26.38 -2.19
CA ARG A 22 4.02 25.51 -3.37
C ARG A 22 2.56 25.36 -3.82
N ASP A 23 1.64 25.30 -2.87
CA ASP A 23 0.19 25.25 -3.06
C ASP A 23 -0.45 26.63 -3.18
N ALA A 24 0.12 27.70 -2.60
CA ALA A 24 -0.27 29.09 -2.92
C ALA A 24 0.15 29.51 -4.35
N GLY A 25 0.99 28.70 -5.00
CA GLY A 25 1.19 28.75 -6.45
C GLY A 25 0.08 28.09 -7.27
N GLN A 26 -0.83 27.32 -6.66
CA GLN A 26 -1.91 26.59 -7.34
C GLN A 26 -3.31 26.71 -6.71
N GLY A 27 -3.45 27.42 -5.60
CA GLY A 27 -4.68 27.49 -4.81
C GLY A 27 -5.18 28.90 -4.56
N HIS A 28 -5.51 29.65 -5.62
CA HIS A 28 -6.58 30.65 -5.70
C HIS A 28 -6.54 31.25 -7.10
N ALA A 29 -7.72 31.54 -7.66
CA ALA A 29 -7.89 32.09 -9.00
C ALA A 29 -7.05 33.36 -9.27
N ARG A 30 -5.81 33.18 -9.71
CA ARG A 30 -5.06 34.12 -10.52
C ARG A 30 -4.79 33.40 -11.83
N ARG A 31 -5.38 33.92 -12.92
CA ARG A 31 -4.93 33.59 -14.27
C ARG A 31 -3.41 33.76 -14.30
N PRO A 32 -2.60 32.73 -14.61
CA PRO A 32 -1.16 32.88 -14.63
C PRO A 32 -0.79 33.84 -15.76
N SER A 33 -0.37 35.05 -15.40
CA SER A 33 0.12 36.04 -16.35
C SER A 33 1.58 35.73 -16.65
N GLY A 34 1.82 34.94 -17.71
CA GLY A 34 3.17 34.53 -18.15
C GLY A 34 3.12 33.63 -19.38
N ILE A 35 4.27 33.38 -20.02
CA ILE A 35 4.44 32.48 -21.18
C ILE A 35 4.08 31.03 -20.82
N ALA A 36 4.57 30.54 -19.68
CA ALA A 36 4.29 29.18 -19.18
C ALA A 36 2.83 29.00 -18.74
N GLY A 37 2.16 30.09 -18.34
CA GLY A 37 0.73 30.10 -17.99
C GLY A 37 -0.23 30.18 -19.18
N ALA A 38 0.23 30.70 -20.32
CA ALA A 38 -0.57 30.85 -21.53
C ALA A 38 -0.63 29.56 -22.37
N VAL A 39 0.31 28.63 -22.16
CA VAL A 39 0.44 27.40 -22.94
C VAL A 39 0.64 26.22 -22.00
N GLN A 40 -0.43 25.47 -21.73
CA GLN A 40 -0.36 24.32 -20.83
C GLN A 40 0.39 23.16 -21.51
N LEU A 41 1.53 22.75 -20.93
CA LEU A 41 2.33 21.64 -21.48
C LEU A 41 1.60 20.30 -21.29
N PRO A 42 1.40 19.50 -22.36
CA PRO A 42 0.82 18.18 -22.25
C PRO A 42 1.73 17.24 -21.44
N PRO A 43 1.17 16.38 -20.57
CA PRO A 43 1.95 15.42 -19.78
C PRO A 43 2.80 14.47 -20.63
N SER A 44 2.38 14.21 -21.88
CA SER A 44 3.10 13.39 -22.86
C SER A 44 4.44 14.00 -23.30
N LEU A 45 4.57 15.33 -23.32
CA LEU A 45 5.80 16.04 -23.69
C LEU A 45 6.69 16.30 -22.47
N GLY A 46 6.09 16.57 -21.30
CA GLY A 46 6.82 16.90 -20.07
C GLY A 46 7.67 15.77 -19.48
N ARG A 47 7.41 14.50 -19.81
CA ARG A 47 8.20 13.36 -19.30
C ARG A 47 9.47 13.06 -20.10
N ALA A 48 9.54 13.49 -21.36
CA ALA A 48 10.64 13.14 -22.26
C ALA A 48 11.73 14.23 -22.35
N THR A 49 11.45 15.46 -21.90
CA THR A 49 12.32 16.63 -22.16
C THR A 49 12.16 17.74 -21.11
N ASN A 50 13.17 18.62 -20.98
CA ASN A 50 13.16 19.78 -20.07
C ASN A 50 12.37 21.00 -20.64
N ILE A 51 11.38 20.78 -21.51
CA ILE A 51 10.62 21.86 -22.19
C ILE A 51 9.96 22.81 -21.17
N ASP A 52 9.43 22.29 -20.07
CA ASP A 52 8.81 23.11 -19.01
C ASP A 52 9.83 24.04 -18.33
N ALA A 53 11.03 23.52 -18.02
CA ALA A 53 12.11 24.32 -17.45
C ALA A 53 12.59 25.42 -18.41
N ILE A 54 12.64 25.13 -19.72
CA ILE A 54 12.99 26.11 -20.76
C ILE A 54 11.94 27.21 -20.86
N LEU A 55 10.65 26.87 -20.79
CA LEU A 55 9.56 27.85 -20.83
C LEU A 55 9.47 28.69 -19.55
N GLN A 56 9.74 28.11 -18.38
CA GLN A 56 9.84 28.84 -17.12
C GLN A 56 11.02 29.81 -17.14
N ALA A 57 12.19 29.38 -17.61
CA ALA A 57 13.34 30.26 -17.83
C ALA A 57 13.02 31.39 -18.83
N ALA A 58 12.28 31.10 -19.89
CA ALA A 58 11.86 32.10 -20.86
C ALA A 58 10.90 33.15 -20.26
N ASP A 59 9.98 32.75 -19.39
CA ASP A 59 9.04 33.66 -18.70
C ASP A 59 9.77 34.60 -17.74
N GLU A 60 10.82 34.11 -17.08
CA GLU A 60 11.66 34.89 -16.18
C GLU A 60 12.57 35.88 -16.93
N ILE A 61 13.21 35.40 -18.01
CA ILE A 61 14.10 36.22 -18.83
C ILE A 61 13.31 37.21 -19.70
N GLN A 62 12.03 37.00 -19.95
CA GLN A 62 11.21 37.86 -20.82
C GLN A 62 11.28 39.35 -20.43
N ALA A 63 11.32 39.66 -19.14
CA ALA A 63 11.43 41.03 -18.65
C ALA A 63 12.84 41.63 -18.79
N GLU A 64 13.87 40.78 -18.87
CA GLU A 64 15.28 41.19 -18.98
C GLU A 64 15.75 41.28 -20.43
N ASP A 65 15.54 40.23 -21.22
CA ASP A 65 15.85 40.19 -22.65
C ASP A 65 14.77 39.43 -23.44
N PRO A 66 13.87 40.16 -24.14
CA PRO A 66 12.84 39.55 -24.98
C PRO A 66 13.37 38.68 -26.14
N ASN A 67 14.58 38.96 -26.65
CA ASN A 67 15.16 38.21 -27.77
C ASN A 67 15.65 36.83 -27.29
N VAL A 68 16.23 36.75 -26.10
CA VAL A 68 16.66 35.46 -25.51
C VAL A 68 15.44 34.61 -25.13
N ALA A 69 14.41 35.22 -24.53
CA ALA A 69 13.14 34.54 -24.26
C ALA A 69 12.48 33.98 -25.53
N ARG A 70 12.57 34.71 -26.66
CA ARG A 70 12.14 34.23 -27.99
C ARG A 70 12.91 32.98 -28.40
N ILE A 71 14.24 33.00 -28.32
CA ILE A 71 15.11 31.87 -28.72
C ILE A 71 14.78 30.62 -27.90
N LEU A 72 14.60 30.76 -26.58
CA LEU A 72 14.19 29.66 -25.69
C LEU A 72 12.82 29.07 -26.08
N CYS A 73 11.84 29.92 -26.37
CA CYS A 73 10.50 29.48 -26.80
C CYS A 73 10.51 28.80 -28.18
N GLU A 74 11.30 29.30 -29.13
CA GLU A 74 11.47 28.68 -30.45
C GLU A 74 12.13 27.32 -30.36
N GLN A 75 13.11 27.16 -29.47
CA GLN A 75 13.75 25.86 -29.24
C GLN A 75 12.79 24.87 -28.55
N ALA A 76 12.03 25.33 -27.54
CA ALA A 76 10.98 24.53 -26.92
C ALA A 76 9.93 24.05 -27.94
N TYR A 77 9.55 24.92 -28.89
CA TYR A 77 8.68 24.56 -30.00
C TYR A 77 9.32 23.50 -30.92
N GLY A 78 10.60 23.68 -31.29
CA GLY A 78 11.34 22.71 -32.11
C GLY A 78 11.46 21.33 -31.46
N MET A 79 11.73 21.29 -30.16
CA MET A 79 11.77 20.06 -29.37
C MET A 79 10.40 19.35 -29.37
N ALA A 80 9.31 20.09 -29.15
CA ALA A 80 7.96 19.53 -29.24
C ALA A 80 7.60 19.06 -30.65
N GLN A 81 8.11 19.72 -31.70
CA GLN A 81 7.90 19.31 -33.09
C GLN A 81 8.63 18.02 -33.44
N ASN A 82 9.84 17.81 -32.94
CA ASN A 82 10.61 16.59 -33.17
C ASN A 82 10.02 15.37 -32.45
N LEU A 83 9.43 15.57 -31.27
CA LEU A 83 8.82 14.49 -30.48
C LEU A 83 7.51 13.97 -31.09
N ASP A 84 6.71 14.84 -31.70
CA ASP A 84 5.44 14.48 -32.35
C ASP A 84 5.29 15.24 -33.67
N PRO A 85 5.94 14.79 -34.76
CA PRO A 85 5.94 15.52 -36.04
C PRO A 85 4.53 15.69 -36.63
N ASN A 86 3.68 14.66 -36.44
CA ASN A 86 2.33 14.60 -36.99
C ASN A 86 1.28 15.31 -36.12
N SER A 87 1.63 15.68 -34.88
CA SER A 87 0.73 16.33 -33.91
C SER A 87 -0.55 15.53 -33.66
N GLU A 88 -0.42 14.20 -33.53
CA GLU A 88 -1.55 13.27 -33.41
C GLU A 88 -2.36 13.49 -32.12
N GLY A 89 -1.72 14.03 -31.07
CA GLY A 89 -2.37 14.41 -29.83
C GLY A 89 -2.99 15.81 -29.87
N ARG A 90 -4.32 15.92 -29.63
CA ARG A 90 -5.03 17.22 -29.54
C ARG A 90 -4.36 18.21 -28.58
N GLY A 91 -3.87 17.75 -27.42
CA GLY A 91 -3.16 18.60 -26.46
C GLY A 91 -1.81 19.10 -26.96
N VAL A 92 -1.06 18.29 -27.71
CA VAL A 92 0.23 18.67 -28.32
C VAL A 92 0.02 19.72 -29.41
N LEU A 93 -1.03 19.57 -30.21
CA LEU A 93 -1.40 20.56 -31.22
C LEU A 93 -1.79 21.91 -30.59
N GLN A 94 -2.60 21.90 -29.52
CA GLN A 94 -2.97 23.11 -28.77
C GLN A 94 -1.76 23.80 -28.14
N PHE A 95 -0.83 23.03 -27.58
CA PHE A 95 0.42 23.54 -27.05
C PHE A 95 1.29 24.20 -28.13
N LYS A 96 1.53 23.52 -29.25
CA LYS A 96 2.33 24.05 -30.37
C LYS A 96 1.72 25.33 -30.95
N THR A 97 0.40 25.33 -31.18
CA THR A 97 -0.31 26.50 -31.71
C THR A 97 -0.31 27.66 -30.73
N GLY A 98 -0.51 27.39 -29.44
CA GLY A 98 -0.41 28.39 -28.36
C GLY A 98 0.99 29.00 -28.25
N LEU A 99 2.03 28.17 -28.23
CA LEU A 99 3.42 28.63 -28.13
C LEU A 99 3.83 29.45 -29.38
N MET A 100 3.43 29.00 -30.56
CA MET A 100 3.65 29.75 -31.80
C MET A 100 2.93 31.12 -31.79
N SER A 101 1.73 31.20 -31.21
CA SER A 101 1.04 32.48 -31.02
C SER A 101 1.79 33.40 -30.07
N VAL A 102 2.32 32.88 -28.96
CA VAL A 102 3.12 33.66 -28.00
C VAL A 102 4.39 34.21 -28.64
N ILE A 103 5.12 33.38 -29.41
CA ILE A 103 6.31 33.80 -30.14
C ILE A 103 5.97 34.94 -31.12
N LYS A 104 4.86 34.82 -31.87
CA LYS A 104 4.44 35.83 -32.85
C LYS A 104 3.87 37.12 -32.26
N GLN A 105 3.12 37.04 -31.16
CA GLN A 105 2.39 38.18 -30.60
C GLN A 105 3.16 38.93 -29.50
N LYS A 106 3.93 38.21 -28.66
CA LYS A 106 4.59 38.79 -27.49
C LYS A 106 6.10 38.99 -27.65
N LEU A 107 6.75 38.19 -28.50
CA LEU A 107 8.23 38.12 -28.54
C LEU A 107 8.83 38.55 -29.89
N ALA A 108 8.03 38.68 -30.95
CA ALA A 108 8.46 39.31 -32.20
C ALA A 108 8.51 40.84 -32.08
N LYS A 109 9.47 41.48 -32.77
CA LYS A 109 9.55 42.96 -32.86
C LYS A 109 8.20 43.52 -33.33
N ARG A 110 7.64 44.46 -32.57
CA ARG A 110 6.38 45.18 -32.93
C ARG A 110 6.47 45.90 -34.28
N ASP A 111 7.69 46.17 -34.77
CA ASP A 111 7.96 46.94 -35.99
C ASP A 111 8.10 46.10 -37.28
N GLY A 112 7.89 44.78 -37.24
CA GLY A 112 7.89 43.94 -38.45
C GLY A 112 9.24 43.77 -39.18
N GLY A 113 10.35 44.17 -38.56
CA GLY A 113 11.70 43.98 -39.11
C GLY A 113 12.09 42.50 -39.24
N ARG A 114 12.85 42.16 -40.29
CA ARG A 114 13.37 40.80 -40.54
C ARG A 114 14.28 40.39 -39.36
N ILE A 115 13.96 39.29 -38.69
CA ILE A 115 14.75 38.74 -37.58
C ILE A 115 16.02 38.09 -38.16
N ASP A 116 17.19 38.55 -37.73
CA ASP A 116 18.48 37.99 -38.14
C ASP A 116 18.85 36.79 -37.27
N ARG A 117 18.48 35.59 -37.75
CA ARG A 117 18.65 34.33 -37.02
C ARG A 117 20.11 33.88 -36.90
N ASN A 118 21.00 34.42 -37.73
CA ASN A 118 22.41 34.02 -37.74
C ASN A 118 23.16 34.50 -36.49
N ARG A 119 22.63 35.52 -35.80
CA ARG A 119 23.20 36.09 -34.57
C ARG A 119 22.53 35.56 -33.29
N ASP A 120 21.52 34.70 -33.39
CA ASP A 120 20.79 34.20 -32.22
C ASP A 120 21.72 33.43 -31.25
N ILE A 121 22.70 32.70 -31.78
CA ILE A 121 23.70 32.00 -30.96
C ILE A 121 24.69 32.97 -30.29
N GLU A 122 25.04 34.07 -30.95
CA GLU A 122 25.93 35.11 -30.40
C GLU A 122 25.23 35.86 -29.27
N HIS A 123 23.96 36.24 -29.47
CA HIS A 123 23.13 36.88 -28.45
C HIS A 123 22.89 35.98 -27.24
N LEU A 124 22.63 34.69 -27.45
CA LEU A 124 22.47 33.72 -26.36
C LEU A 124 23.77 33.53 -25.56
N TRP A 125 24.92 33.51 -26.25
CA TRP A 125 26.24 33.41 -25.62
C TRP A 125 26.62 34.67 -24.82
N GLU A 126 26.37 35.87 -25.36
CA GLU A 126 26.59 37.13 -24.65
C GLU A 126 25.70 37.23 -23.40
N PHE A 127 24.42 36.87 -23.54
CA PHE A 127 23.49 36.86 -22.42
C PHE A 127 23.89 35.86 -21.35
N TYR A 128 24.30 34.64 -21.72
CA TYR A 128 24.81 33.63 -20.79
C TYR A 128 25.99 34.18 -19.97
N ASN A 129 26.96 34.82 -20.62
CA ASN A 129 28.10 35.42 -19.93
C ASN A 129 27.71 36.60 -19.02
N LEU A 130 26.76 37.44 -19.45
CA LEU A 130 26.24 38.55 -18.67
C LEU A 130 25.49 38.04 -17.43
N TYR A 131 24.63 37.04 -17.61
CA TYR A 131 23.83 36.42 -16.55
C TYR A 131 24.74 35.74 -15.51
N LYS A 132 25.76 34.99 -15.95
CA LYS A 132 26.77 34.36 -15.08
C LYS A 132 27.53 35.39 -14.23
N ARG A 133 27.93 36.52 -14.82
CA ARG A 133 28.61 37.62 -14.09
C ARG A 133 27.67 38.35 -13.12
N ARG A 134 26.45 38.66 -13.55
CA ARG A 134 25.45 39.42 -12.77
C ARG A 134 25.06 38.68 -11.49
N HIS A 135 24.87 37.37 -11.59
CA HIS A 135 24.53 36.52 -10.45
C HIS A 135 25.75 35.98 -9.69
N LYS A 136 26.97 36.40 -10.04
CA LYS A 136 28.22 36.00 -9.38
C LYS A 136 28.33 34.49 -9.15
N VAL A 137 27.98 33.70 -10.17
CA VAL A 137 27.89 32.24 -10.08
C VAL A 137 29.21 31.62 -9.59
N ASP A 138 30.35 32.17 -10.01
CA ASP A 138 31.68 31.69 -9.62
C ASP A 138 32.07 32.05 -8.16
N ASP A 139 31.44 33.07 -7.54
CA ASP A 139 31.60 33.37 -6.11
C ASP A 139 30.72 32.42 -5.28
N ILE A 140 29.48 32.19 -5.73
CA ILE A 140 28.52 31.26 -5.12
C ILE A 140 29.10 29.84 -5.09
N GLN A 141 29.73 29.40 -6.17
CA GLN A 141 30.41 28.09 -6.24
C GLN A 141 31.58 27.97 -5.26
N ARG A 142 32.33 29.05 -5.03
CA ARG A 142 33.43 29.06 -4.04
C ARG A 142 32.93 29.07 -2.60
N GLU A 143 31.81 29.74 -2.33
CA GLU A 143 31.14 29.67 -1.03
C GLU A 143 30.55 28.27 -0.79
N GLU A 144 29.98 27.66 -1.83
CA GLU A 144 29.49 26.28 -1.82
C GLU A 144 30.60 25.29 -1.40
N GLN A 145 31.78 25.36 -2.03
CA GLN A 145 32.94 24.54 -1.67
C GLN A 145 33.41 24.77 -0.22
N ARG A 146 33.50 26.03 0.23
CA ARG A 146 33.89 26.34 1.63
C ARG A 146 32.88 25.82 2.66
N TRP A 147 31.60 25.78 2.31
CA TRP A 147 30.57 25.24 3.19
C TRP A 147 30.57 23.71 3.24
N GLN A 148 31.03 23.03 2.18
CA GLN A 148 31.27 21.58 2.21
C GLN A 148 32.41 21.25 3.16
N GLU A 149 33.46 22.07 3.17
CA GLU A 149 34.63 21.89 4.03
C GLU A 149 34.36 22.22 5.51
N SER A 150 33.46 23.17 5.81
CA SER A 150 33.25 23.66 7.19
C SER A 150 32.20 22.90 8.00
N GLY A 151 31.33 22.09 7.36
CA GLY A 151 30.40 21.16 8.02
C GLY A 151 29.36 21.80 8.98
N THR A 152 29.25 23.13 9.03
CA THR A 152 28.37 23.87 9.96
C THR A 152 27.30 24.64 9.19
N PHE A 153 26.02 24.30 9.40
CA PHE A 153 24.91 24.92 8.65
C PHE A 153 23.88 25.59 9.57
N SER A 154 23.40 26.78 9.16
CA SER A 154 22.43 27.60 9.92
C SER A 154 21.09 27.70 9.19
N SER A 155 20.01 28.13 9.85
CA SER A 155 18.69 28.30 9.21
C SER A 155 18.64 29.42 8.16
N THR A 156 19.62 30.32 8.17
CA THR A 156 19.69 31.46 7.26
C THR A 156 20.19 31.03 5.87
N SER A 157 21.07 30.02 5.80
CA SER A 157 21.62 29.51 4.55
C SER A 157 20.64 28.66 3.71
N LEU A 158 19.47 28.28 4.27
CA LEU A 158 18.43 27.56 3.53
C LEU A 158 17.59 28.50 2.63
N GLY A 159 17.46 29.78 3.02
CA GLY A 159 16.75 30.80 2.24
C GLY A 159 17.56 31.23 1.01
N ASP A 160 18.86 31.41 1.16
CA ASP A 160 19.79 31.73 0.07
C ASP A 160 19.89 30.58 -0.95
N ALA A 161 19.79 29.32 -0.50
CA ALA A 161 19.76 28.15 -1.36
C ALA A 161 18.53 28.09 -2.31
N LEU A 162 17.40 28.71 -1.93
CA LEU A 162 16.19 28.74 -2.77
C LEU A 162 16.35 29.71 -3.95
N GLY A 163 16.94 30.89 -3.71
CA GLY A 163 17.30 31.84 -4.76
C GLY A 163 18.36 31.26 -5.70
N MET A 164 19.33 30.53 -5.15
CA MET A 164 20.37 29.84 -5.91
C MET A 164 19.81 28.78 -6.86
N LYS A 165 18.88 27.94 -6.38
CA LYS A 165 18.26 26.88 -7.20
C LYS A 165 17.55 27.45 -8.44
N LYS A 166 16.94 28.63 -8.29
CA LYS A 166 16.24 29.31 -9.40
C LYS A 166 17.23 29.80 -10.46
N VAL A 167 18.33 30.44 -10.05
CA VAL A 167 19.40 30.91 -10.95
C VAL A 167 20.07 29.75 -11.70
N LEU A 168 20.34 28.65 -10.99
CA LEU A 168 20.94 27.44 -11.59
C LEU A 168 19.99 26.75 -12.58
N ALA A 169 18.69 26.68 -12.27
CA ALA A 169 17.69 26.14 -13.21
C ALA A 169 17.60 26.95 -14.50
N THR A 170 17.67 28.28 -14.41
CA THR A 170 17.66 29.19 -15.58
C THR A 170 18.96 29.06 -16.39
N LEU A 171 20.12 28.95 -15.74
CA LEU A 171 21.40 28.65 -16.40
C LEU A 171 21.38 27.30 -17.12
N ARG A 172 20.80 26.27 -16.50
CA ARG A 172 20.64 24.94 -17.11
C ARG A 172 19.83 25.00 -18.41
N ALA A 173 18.70 25.70 -18.39
CA ALA A 173 17.87 25.88 -19.58
C ALA A 173 18.63 26.60 -20.71
N LEU A 174 19.42 27.64 -20.38
CA LEU A 174 20.26 28.35 -21.34
C LEU A 174 21.34 27.43 -21.95
N VAL A 175 22.03 26.65 -21.12
CA VAL A 175 23.08 25.71 -21.55
C VAL A 175 22.52 24.62 -22.48
N GLU A 176 21.33 24.08 -22.17
CA GLU A 176 20.68 23.05 -22.99
C GLU A 176 20.29 23.59 -24.38
N VAL A 177 19.75 24.81 -24.44
CA VAL A 177 19.43 25.46 -25.72
C VAL A 177 20.71 25.84 -26.49
N MET A 178 21.75 26.29 -25.81
CA MET A 178 23.07 26.54 -26.41
C MET A 178 23.68 25.26 -27.00
N GLU A 179 23.60 24.12 -26.29
CA GLU A 179 24.09 22.84 -26.79
C GLU A 179 23.34 22.40 -28.06
N ALA A 180 22.02 22.56 -28.08
CA ALA A 180 21.23 22.24 -29.25
C ALA A 180 21.58 23.12 -30.46
N LEU A 181 21.66 24.45 -30.27
CA LEU A 181 21.99 25.40 -31.34
C LEU A 181 23.46 25.31 -31.80
N SER A 182 24.38 24.85 -30.95
CA SER A 182 25.80 24.67 -31.30
C SER A 182 26.06 23.59 -32.35
N LYS A 183 25.09 22.70 -32.61
CA LYS A 183 25.19 21.67 -33.65
C LYS A 183 25.06 22.26 -35.06
N ASP A 184 24.35 23.38 -35.19
CA ASP A 184 24.03 24.03 -36.46
C ASP A 184 24.88 25.29 -36.74
N ALA A 185 25.77 25.67 -35.82
CA ALA A 185 26.60 26.87 -35.88
C ALA A 185 27.98 26.65 -36.51
N ASP A 186 28.57 27.73 -37.05
CA ASP A 186 29.90 27.73 -37.68
C ASP A 186 30.99 27.23 -36.70
N PRO A 187 31.72 26.14 -37.03
CA PRO A 187 32.73 25.55 -36.17
C PRO A 187 33.92 26.46 -35.85
N ASP A 188 34.18 27.53 -36.61
CA ASP A 188 35.30 28.44 -36.39
C ASP A 188 34.91 29.74 -35.63
N GLY A 189 33.62 29.95 -35.33
CA GLY A 189 33.07 31.12 -34.62
C GLY A 189 32.71 30.86 -33.14
N VAL A 190 31.62 31.51 -32.69
CA VAL A 190 31.07 31.35 -31.32
C VAL A 190 30.72 29.88 -30.99
N GLY A 191 30.43 29.05 -32.01
CA GLY A 191 30.18 27.62 -31.86
C GLY A 191 31.36 26.85 -31.22
N ARG A 192 32.61 27.26 -31.47
CA ARG A 192 33.80 26.67 -30.82
C ARG A 192 33.87 27.04 -29.34
N LEU A 193 33.64 28.31 -29.01
CA LEU A 193 33.64 28.80 -27.63
C LEU A 193 32.56 28.11 -26.80
N ILE A 194 31.38 27.91 -27.39
CA ILE A 194 30.28 27.16 -26.76
C ILE A 194 30.68 25.70 -26.57
N LYS A 195 31.28 25.03 -27.56
CA LYS A 195 31.72 23.63 -27.42
C LYS A 195 32.82 23.47 -26.37
N ASP A 196 33.75 24.42 -26.28
CA ASP A 196 34.82 24.42 -25.27
C ASP A 196 34.28 24.74 -23.87
N GLU A 197 33.29 25.62 -23.75
CA GLU A 197 32.59 25.88 -22.47
C GLU A 197 31.68 24.71 -22.07
N LEU A 198 30.98 24.06 -23.01
CA LEU A 198 30.21 22.84 -22.76
C LEU A 198 31.12 21.69 -22.33
N ARG A 199 32.34 21.58 -22.91
CA ARG A 199 33.36 20.65 -22.42
C ARG A 199 33.82 21.01 -21.02
N ARG A 200 34.01 22.30 -20.71
CA ARG A 200 34.34 22.76 -19.35
C ARG A 200 33.21 22.45 -18.36
N ILE A 201 31.95 22.75 -18.69
CA ILE A 201 30.79 22.44 -17.84
C ILE A 201 30.69 20.93 -17.60
N LYS A 202 30.84 20.12 -18.66
CA LYS A 202 30.81 18.64 -18.56
C LYS A 202 31.99 18.07 -17.75
N ASN A 203 33.14 18.75 -17.73
CA ASN A 203 34.36 18.25 -17.07
C ASN A 203 34.63 18.89 -15.68
N ALA A 204 34.09 20.07 -15.37
CA ALA A 204 34.49 20.89 -14.21
C ALA A 204 33.32 21.43 -13.35
N ASP A 205 32.12 21.65 -13.90
CA ASP A 205 31.00 22.26 -13.16
C ASP A 205 30.07 21.17 -12.58
N ALA A 206 30.50 20.55 -11.47
CA ALA A 206 29.77 19.48 -10.80
C ALA A 206 28.35 19.89 -10.39
N THR A 207 28.13 21.12 -9.90
CA THR A 207 26.80 21.58 -9.44
C THR A 207 25.76 21.61 -10.57
N ILE A 208 26.14 22.08 -11.77
CA ILE A 208 25.25 22.14 -12.93
C ILE A 208 25.07 20.74 -13.53
N SER A 209 26.14 19.92 -13.59
CA SER A 209 26.09 18.52 -14.03
C SER A 209 25.22 17.62 -13.13
N GLY A 210 25.22 17.88 -11.81
CA GLY A 210 24.38 17.19 -10.83
C GLY A 210 22.92 17.53 -10.92
N GLU A 211 22.56 18.79 -11.16
CA GLU A 211 21.18 19.15 -11.44
C GLU A 211 20.74 18.65 -12.83
N LEU A 212 21.67 18.53 -13.79
CA LEU A 212 21.42 17.98 -15.13
C LEU A 212 21.04 16.49 -15.15
N THR A 213 21.39 15.69 -14.13
CA THR A 213 21.06 14.26 -14.06
C THR A 213 19.62 14.04 -13.55
N PRO A 214 18.67 13.57 -14.39
CA PRO A 214 17.23 13.74 -14.09
C PRO A 214 16.59 12.74 -13.12
N TYR A 215 17.32 11.76 -12.56
CA TYR A 215 16.66 10.54 -12.06
C TYR A 215 16.98 10.10 -10.62
N ASN A 216 17.96 10.68 -9.93
CA ASN A 216 18.32 10.23 -8.57
C ASN A 216 17.78 11.18 -7.48
N ILE A 217 17.16 10.61 -6.45
CA ILE A 217 16.67 11.30 -5.25
C ILE A 217 17.83 11.87 -4.43
N VAL A 218 19.03 11.26 -4.50
CA VAL A 218 20.29 11.69 -3.89
C VAL A 218 21.37 11.71 -4.98
N PRO A 219 21.76 12.90 -5.50
CA PRO A 219 22.76 13.03 -6.55
C PRO A 219 24.16 12.82 -5.95
N LEU A 220 24.60 11.56 -5.90
CA LEU A 220 25.91 11.18 -5.34
C LEU A 220 27.09 11.58 -6.24
N GLU A 221 26.89 11.75 -7.55
CA GLU A 221 27.94 12.09 -8.52
C GLU A 221 28.25 13.60 -8.57
N ALA A 222 27.37 14.40 -7.99
CA ALA A 222 27.48 15.84 -7.95
C ALA A 222 26.66 16.35 -6.75
N PRO A 223 27.28 16.45 -5.57
CA PRO A 223 26.60 16.88 -4.36
C PRO A 223 26.19 18.36 -4.47
N SER A 224 24.97 18.61 -4.92
CA SER A 224 24.34 19.94 -4.90
C SER A 224 23.70 20.17 -3.52
N PHE A 225 23.98 21.31 -2.87
CA PHE A 225 23.28 21.67 -1.61
C PHE A 225 21.77 21.87 -1.75
N THR A 226 21.27 21.98 -2.99
CA THR A 226 19.84 22.07 -3.27
C THR A 226 19.09 20.79 -2.89
N ASN A 227 19.79 19.67 -2.67
CA ASN A 227 19.22 18.41 -2.21
C ASN A 227 19.40 18.17 -0.71
N ALA A 228 18.36 18.48 0.06
CA ALA A 228 18.34 18.35 1.52
C ALA A 228 18.54 16.90 2.04
N ILE A 229 18.30 15.89 1.20
CA ILE A 229 18.33 14.47 1.62
C ILE A 229 19.76 13.98 1.85
N GLY A 230 20.72 14.45 1.04
CA GLY A 230 22.15 14.12 1.22
C GLY A 230 22.75 14.65 2.52
N LEU A 231 22.06 15.56 3.22
CA LEU A 231 22.51 16.19 4.46
C LEU A 231 22.14 15.39 5.72
N PHE A 232 21.21 14.43 5.62
CA PHE A 232 20.79 13.66 6.79
C PHE A 232 21.96 12.82 7.35
N PRO A 233 22.17 12.78 8.69
CA PRO A 233 23.28 12.06 9.29
C PRO A 233 23.34 10.58 8.89
N GLU A 234 22.20 9.91 8.82
CA GLU A 234 22.09 8.52 8.37
C GLU A 234 22.48 8.32 6.91
N VAL A 235 22.22 9.31 6.03
CA VAL A 235 22.60 9.25 4.61
C VAL A 235 24.09 9.54 4.46
N ARG A 236 24.62 10.55 5.16
CA ARG A 236 26.06 10.85 5.20
C ARG A 236 26.87 9.66 5.71
N GLY A 237 26.39 8.99 6.74
CA GLY A 237 27.04 7.79 7.27
C GLY A 237 27.02 6.63 6.29
N ALA A 238 25.93 6.43 5.56
CA ALA A 238 25.85 5.39 4.54
C ALA A 238 26.78 5.68 3.34
N ILE A 239 26.89 6.95 2.91
CA ILE A 239 27.84 7.38 1.87
C ILE A 239 29.29 7.14 2.34
N SER A 240 29.61 7.48 3.58
CA SER A 240 30.92 7.22 4.17
C SER A 240 31.23 5.72 4.22
N ALA A 241 30.24 4.88 4.51
CA ALA A 241 30.40 3.42 4.60
C ALA A 241 30.72 2.75 3.26
N ILE A 242 30.33 3.33 2.11
CA ILE A 242 30.58 2.76 0.78
C ILE A 242 31.85 3.29 0.11
N ARG A 243 32.52 4.28 0.70
CA ARG A 243 33.70 4.96 0.14
C ARG A 243 34.87 3.99 -0.05
N TYR A 244 35.69 4.23 -1.08
CA TYR A 244 36.91 3.47 -1.28
C TYR A 244 37.89 3.68 -0.12
N THR A 245 38.48 2.59 0.37
CA THR A 245 39.55 2.64 1.37
C THR A 245 40.83 2.05 0.79
N GLU A 246 41.99 2.40 1.33
CA GLU A 246 43.31 1.96 0.85
C GLU A 246 43.51 0.43 0.90
N HIS A 247 42.62 -0.29 1.58
CA HIS A 247 42.63 -1.76 1.68
C HIS A 247 41.99 -2.46 0.47
N PHE A 248 41.39 -1.72 -0.46
CA PHE A 248 40.77 -2.27 -1.67
C PHE A 248 41.74 -2.33 -2.86
N PRO A 249 41.50 -3.21 -3.85
CA PRO A 249 42.38 -3.37 -5.00
C PRO A 249 42.66 -2.05 -5.72
N ARG A 250 43.86 -1.80 -6.25
CA ARG A 250 44.09 -0.53 -6.96
C ARG A 250 43.35 -0.52 -8.30
N LEU A 251 42.56 0.53 -8.55
CA LEU A 251 41.95 0.78 -9.86
C LEU A 251 43.02 1.29 -10.85
N PRO A 252 42.94 0.94 -12.15
CA PRO A 252 43.87 1.45 -13.15
C PRO A 252 43.77 2.96 -13.31
N SER A 253 44.90 3.63 -13.56
CA SER A 253 44.96 5.08 -13.80
C SER A 253 44.21 5.53 -15.07
N SER A 254 43.92 4.60 -15.98
CA SER A 254 43.10 4.83 -17.18
C SER A 254 41.60 4.79 -16.94
N PHE A 255 41.14 4.36 -15.76
CA PHE A 255 39.71 4.30 -15.42
C PHE A 255 39.21 5.69 -15.03
N SER A 256 38.19 6.17 -15.74
CA SER A 256 37.59 7.49 -15.47
C SER A 256 36.44 7.35 -14.47
N ILE A 257 36.60 7.98 -13.30
CA ILE A 257 35.54 8.07 -12.30
C ILE A 257 34.52 9.11 -12.77
N SER A 258 33.24 8.75 -12.78
CA SER A 258 32.15 9.68 -13.12
C SER A 258 31.91 10.67 -11.97
N GLY A 259 32.12 11.96 -12.23
CA GLY A 259 31.82 13.09 -11.33
C GLY A 259 33.00 13.54 -10.44
N GLN A 260 32.79 14.61 -9.65
CA GLN A 260 33.74 15.10 -8.63
C GLN A 260 33.49 14.38 -7.29
N ARG A 261 33.48 13.05 -7.31
CA ARG A 261 33.33 12.23 -6.10
C ARG A 261 34.56 11.35 -5.91
N ASP A 262 34.80 10.96 -4.66
CA ASP A 262 35.78 9.93 -4.38
C ASP A 262 35.35 8.58 -4.98
N PRO A 263 36.32 7.72 -5.31
CA PRO A 263 36.00 6.36 -5.69
C PRO A 263 35.18 5.67 -4.59
N ASP A 264 34.34 4.73 -5.00
CA ASP A 264 33.55 3.89 -4.10
C ASP A 264 33.57 2.42 -4.54
N MET A 265 32.97 1.55 -3.72
CA MET A 265 32.89 0.12 -4.03
C MET A 265 32.16 -0.20 -5.35
N PHE A 266 31.27 0.68 -5.82
CA PHE A 266 30.52 0.46 -7.05
C PHE A 266 31.40 0.69 -8.28
N ASP A 267 32.40 1.56 -8.21
CA ASP A 267 33.39 1.77 -9.28
C ASP A 267 34.23 0.51 -9.52
N LEU A 268 34.61 -0.18 -8.44
CA LEU A 268 35.31 -1.47 -8.56
C LEU A 268 34.41 -2.51 -9.21
N LEU A 269 33.14 -2.59 -8.83
CA LEU A 269 32.20 -3.55 -9.41
C LEU A 269 31.89 -3.24 -10.88
N GLU A 270 31.78 -1.96 -11.24
CA GLU A 270 31.65 -1.49 -12.62
C GLU A 270 32.86 -1.92 -13.45
N TYR A 271 34.08 -1.67 -12.96
CA TYR A 271 35.31 -2.03 -13.67
C TYR A 271 35.50 -3.55 -13.81
N VAL A 272 35.23 -4.31 -12.75
CA VAL A 272 35.47 -5.76 -12.72
C VAL A 272 34.46 -6.52 -13.60
N PHE A 273 33.17 -6.18 -13.53
CA PHE A 273 32.11 -6.96 -14.19
C PHE A 273 31.48 -6.26 -15.41
N GLY A 274 31.75 -4.97 -15.64
CA GLY A 274 31.23 -4.23 -16.79
C GLY A 274 29.71 -3.99 -16.70
N PHE A 275 29.20 -3.64 -15.52
CA PHE A 275 27.80 -3.25 -15.33
C PHE A 275 27.49 -1.92 -16.06
N GLN A 276 26.23 -1.71 -16.44
CA GLN A 276 25.78 -0.49 -17.10
C GLN A 276 25.86 0.71 -16.15
N LYS A 277 26.39 1.83 -16.62
CA LYS A 277 26.59 3.06 -15.82
C LYS A 277 25.34 3.54 -15.09
N ASP A 278 24.19 3.53 -15.77
CA ASP A 278 22.93 3.98 -15.17
C ASP A 278 22.39 2.98 -14.14
N ASN A 279 22.61 1.67 -14.32
CA ASN A 279 22.30 0.68 -13.30
C ASN A 279 23.16 0.89 -12.06
N VAL A 280 24.47 1.10 -12.25
CA VAL A 280 25.41 1.38 -11.16
C VAL A 280 24.97 2.60 -10.36
N ARG A 281 24.61 3.69 -11.03
CA ARG A 281 24.09 4.93 -10.40
C ARG A 281 22.83 4.67 -9.58
N ASN A 282 21.86 3.97 -10.13
CA ASN A 282 20.58 3.70 -9.47
C ASN A 282 20.74 2.76 -8.27
N GLN A 283 21.56 1.71 -8.40
CA GLN A 283 21.78 0.76 -7.31
C GLN A 283 22.65 1.34 -6.20
N ARG A 284 23.62 2.21 -6.53
CA ARG A 284 24.41 2.96 -5.55
C ARG A 284 23.49 3.76 -4.63
N GLU A 285 22.55 4.52 -5.20
CA GLU A 285 21.54 5.24 -4.43
C GLU A 285 20.65 4.30 -3.60
N ASN A 286 20.14 3.23 -4.22
CA ASN A 286 19.27 2.26 -3.55
C ASN A 286 19.94 1.66 -2.30
N VAL A 287 21.21 1.30 -2.38
CA VAL A 287 21.98 0.75 -1.25
C VAL A 287 22.16 1.80 -0.15
N VAL A 288 22.52 3.04 -0.50
CA VAL A 288 22.66 4.14 0.46
C VAL A 288 21.35 4.37 1.21
N LEU A 289 20.22 4.46 0.51
CA LEU A 289 18.90 4.67 1.12
C LEU A 289 18.45 3.47 1.96
N THR A 290 18.73 2.24 1.52
CA THR A 290 18.38 1.02 2.27
C THR A 290 19.13 0.95 3.60
N ILE A 291 20.43 1.30 3.59
CA ILE A 291 21.26 1.34 4.81
C ILE A 291 20.83 2.49 5.72
N ALA A 292 20.63 3.69 5.18
CA ALA A 292 20.16 4.84 5.94
C ALA A 292 18.82 4.55 6.63
N ASN A 293 17.87 3.94 5.92
CA ASN A 293 16.58 3.53 6.50
C ASN A 293 16.73 2.46 7.59
N ALA A 294 17.67 1.52 7.43
CA ALA A 294 17.96 0.53 8.47
C ALA A 294 18.57 1.20 9.72
N GLN A 295 19.48 2.16 9.52
CA GLN A 295 20.06 2.95 10.60
C GLN A 295 19.00 3.77 11.34
N SER A 296 18.09 4.45 10.64
CA SER A 296 17.04 5.26 11.28
C SER A 296 16.13 4.45 12.21
N ARG A 297 15.95 3.14 11.95
CA ARG A 297 15.22 2.23 12.85
C ARG A 297 15.99 1.84 14.12
N LEU A 298 17.32 1.95 14.11
CA LEU A 298 18.18 1.74 15.28
C LEU A 298 18.47 3.05 16.05
N GLY A 299 18.33 4.20 15.38
CA GLY A 299 18.52 5.54 15.93
C GLY A 299 19.33 6.44 14.99
N ILE A 300 19.07 7.75 15.05
CA ILE A 300 19.79 8.74 14.22
C ILE A 300 21.20 8.96 14.79
N PRO A 301 22.27 8.83 13.99
CA PRO A 301 23.63 9.15 14.43
C PRO A 301 23.74 10.63 14.83
N VAL A 302 24.24 10.91 16.04
CA VAL A 302 24.33 12.27 16.60
C VAL A 302 25.72 12.91 16.38
N GLU A 303 26.71 12.12 15.95
CA GLU A 303 28.10 12.55 15.79
C GLU A 303 28.31 13.44 14.55
N ALA A 304 29.34 14.30 14.58
CA ALA A 304 29.68 15.21 13.48
C ALA A 304 30.09 14.48 12.19
N ASP A 305 30.74 13.32 12.35
CA ASP A 305 31.00 12.32 11.32
C ASP A 305 30.15 11.07 11.61
N PRO A 306 28.94 10.99 11.06
CA PRO A 306 28.01 9.92 11.40
C PRO A 306 28.53 8.57 10.90
N LYS A 307 28.69 7.60 11.80
CA LYS A 307 29.02 6.21 11.44
C LYS A 307 27.78 5.33 11.54
N ILE A 308 27.61 4.45 10.56
CA ILE A 308 26.52 3.47 10.55
C ILE A 308 26.84 2.33 11.53
N ASP A 309 25.84 1.93 12.31
CA ASP A 309 25.91 0.77 13.20
C ASP A 309 26.04 -0.52 12.37
N GLU A 310 26.99 -1.38 12.72
CA GLU A 310 27.18 -2.69 12.07
C GLU A 310 25.91 -3.55 12.11
N LYS A 311 25.05 -3.37 13.13
CA LYS A 311 23.75 -4.03 13.20
C LYS A 311 22.84 -3.69 12.01
N ALA A 312 22.83 -2.44 11.55
CA ALA A 312 22.05 -2.03 10.39
C ALA A 312 22.54 -2.74 9.13
N ILE A 313 23.86 -2.82 8.95
CA ILE A 313 24.49 -3.50 7.81
C ILE A 313 24.22 -5.01 7.86
N ASN A 314 24.30 -5.62 9.05
CA ASN A 314 23.97 -7.03 9.25
C ASN A 314 22.49 -7.34 8.94
N GLU A 315 21.55 -6.48 9.35
CA GLU A 315 20.13 -6.62 9.03
C GLU A 315 19.91 -6.59 7.51
N VAL A 316 20.49 -5.60 6.82
CA VAL A 316 20.37 -5.47 5.37
C VAL A 316 21.01 -6.66 4.67
N PHE A 317 22.22 -7.06 5.06
CA PHE A 317 22.93 -8.21 4.50
C PHE A 317 22.12 -9.51 4.60
N LEU A 318 21.63 -9.83 5.81
CA LEU A 318 20.83 -11.04 6.03
C LEU A 318 19.51 -11.00 5.28
N LYS A 319 18.87 -9.83 5.17
CA LYS A 319 17.60 -9.67 4.47
C LYS A 319 17.74 -9.80 2.94
N VAL A 320 18.75 -9.16 2.36
CA VAL A 320 19.00 -9.19 0.91
C VAL A 320 19.44 -10.59 0.45
N LEU A 321 20.31 -11.25 1.23
CA LEU A 321 20.87 -12.55 0.86
C LEU A 321 20.13 -13.74 1.49
N ASP A 322 18.98 -13.54 2.14
CA ASP A 322 18.21 -14.62 2.78
C ASP A 322 17.88 -15.75 1.80
N ASN A 323 17.42 -15.41 0.60
CA ASN A 323 17.12 -16.37 -0.46
C ASN A 323 18.36 -17.16 -0.88
N TYR A 324 19.51 -16.50 -1.02
CA TYR A 324 20.77 -17.15 -1.36
C TYR A 324 21.23 -18.10 -0.24
N ILE A 325 21.14 -17.67 1.03
CA ILE A 325 21.50 -18.50 2.19
C ILE A 325 20.61 -19.75 2.25
N LYS A 326 19.30 -19.60 2.01
CA LYS A 326 18.34 -20.70 1.95
C LYS A 326 18.63 -21.63 0.77
N TRP A 327 18.95 -21.09 -0.40
CA TRP A 327 19.31 -21.87 -1.60
C TRP A 327 20.59 -22.70 -1.38
N CYS A 328 21.64 -22.11 -0.80
CA CYS A 328 22.87 -22.84 -0.46
C CYS A 328 22.62 -23.97 0.54
N LYS A 329 21.87 -23.70 1.61
CA LYS A 329 21.47 -24.71 2.59
C LYS A 329 20.66 -25.84 1.95
N TYR A 330 19.75 -25.50 1.04
CA TYR A 330 18.91 -26.45 0.31
C TYR A 330 19.73 -27.37 -0.61
N LEU A 331 20.68 -26.81 -1.37
CA LEU A 331 21.57 -27.59 -2.24
C LEU A 331 22.71 -28.29 -1.48
N ARG A 332 22.93 -27.95 -0.20
CA ARG A 332 24.06 -28.40 0.64
C ARG A 332 25.41 -28.00 0.08
N ILE A 333 25.47 -26.81 -0.50
CA ILE A 333 26.71 -26.19 -0.94
C ILE A 333 27.20 -25.22 0.14
N ARG A 334 28.53 -25.08 0.24
CA ARG A 334 29.13 -24.13 1.15
C ARG A 334 28.77 -22.71 0.69
N LEU A 335 28.45 -21.84 1.65
CA LEU A 335 28.33 -20.41 1.39
C LEU A 335 29.67 -19.87 0.85
N VAL A 336 29.63 -18.76 0.13
CA VAL A 336 30.85 -18.09 -0.36
C VAL A 336 31.76 -17.72 0.82
N TRP A 337 31.17 -17.40 1.98
CA TRP A 337 31.88 -17.06 3.20
C TRP A 337 31.87 -18.19 4.24
N ASN A 338 32.84 -18.14 5.17
CA ASN A 338 33.05 -19.17 6.19
C ASN A 338 32.10 -19.06 7.39
N SER A 339 32.01 -17.88 8.02
CA SER A 339 31.13 -17.59 9.15
C SER A 339 30.68 -16.12 9.12
N LEU A 340 29.51 -15.81 9.70
CA LEU A 340 28.96 -14.44 9.72
C LEU A 340 29.81 -13.47 10.55
N GLU A 341 30.50 -14.00 11.57
CA GLU A 341 31.39 -13.28 12.49
C GLU A 341 32.76 -12.98 11.86
N ALA A 342 33.21 -13.79 10.88
CA ALA A 342 34.49 -13.59 10.20
C ALA A 342 34.41 -12.64 8.99
N ILE A 343 33.21 -12.20 8.58
CA ILE A 343 33.05 -11.29 7.45
C ILE A 343 33.05 -9.84 7.96
N ASN A 344 34.04 -9.08 7.51
CA ASN A 344 34.15 -7.65 7.77
C ASN A 344 32.95 -6.87 7.21
N ARG A 345 32.67 -5.73 7.81
CA ARG A 345 31.61 -4.78 7.39
C ARG A 345 31.65 -4.50 5.88
N ASP A 346 32.82 -4.20 5.35
CA ASP A 346 32.98 -3.78 3.96
C ASP A 346 32.73 -4.94 2.98
N ARG A 347 33.12 -6.18 3.34
CA ARG A 347 32.79 -7.39 2.55
C ARG A 347 31.28 -7.65 2.51
N LYS A 348 30.54 -7.38 3.60
CA LYS A 348 29.07 -7.48 3.60
C LYS A 348 28.45 -6.49 2.61
N LEU A 349 28.96 -5.26 2.59
CA LEU A 349 28.51 -4.23 1.65
C LEU A 349 28.82 -4.60 0.20
N PHE A 350 30.02 -5.11 -0.11
CA PHE A 350 30.35 -5.59 -1.46
C PHE A 350 29.38 -6.66 -1.96
N LEU A 351 29.03 -7.63 -1.13
CA LEU A 351 28.11 -8.70 -1.48
C LEU A 351 26.68 -8.18 -1.68
N VAL A 352 26.23 -7.23 -0.85
CA VAL A 352 24.92 -6.57 -1.02
C VAL A 352 24.88 -5.75 -2.31
N SER A 353 25.91 -4.94 -2.56
CA SER A 353 26.03 -4.12 -3.77
C SER A 353 26.07 -4.98 -5.03
N LEU A 354 26.86 -6.06 -5.03
CA LEU A 354 26.92 -7.02 -6.14
C LEU A 354 25.55 -7.65 -6.43
N TYR A 355 24.82 -8.06 -5.38
CA TYR A 355 23.49 -8.65 -5.55
C TYR A 355 22.51 -7.66 -6.19
N PHE A 356 22.50 -6.41 -5.76
CA PHE A 356 21.63 -5.38 -6.34
C PHE A 356 22.01 -5.03 -7.78
N LEU A 357 23.30 -5.01 -8.13
CA LEU A 357 23.75 -4.79 -9.51
C LEU A 357 23.30 -5.93 -10.44
N ILE A 358 23.48 -7.19 -10.01
CA ILE A 358 22.96 -8.36 -10.72
C ILE A 358 21.44 -8.26 -10.89
N TRP A 359 20.72 -7.91 -9.82
CA TRP A 359 19.26 -7.77 -9.86
C TRP A 359 18.79 -6.66 -10.81
N GLY A 360 19.48 -5.53 -10.82
CA GLY A 360 19.16 -4.37 -11.66
C GLY A 360 19.28 -4.64 -13.15
N GLU A 361 20.24 -5.46 -13.57
CA GLU A 361 20.46 -5.84 -14.97
C GLU A 361 19.82 -7.18 -15.38
N ALA A 362 19.20 -7.92 -14.45
CA ALA A 362 18.63 -9.23 -14.74
C ALA A 362 17.38 -9.21 -15.65
N ALA A 363 16.74 -8.06 -15.88
CA ALA A 363 15.52 -7.93 -16.69
C ALA A 363 14.46 -9.01 -16.34
N ASN A 364 13.99 -9.81 -17.30
CA ASN A 364 13.02 -10.90 -17.04
C ASN A 364 13.61 -12.09 -16.27
N VAL A 365 14.94 -12.24 -16.24
CA VAL A 365 15.62 -13.31 -15.48
C VAL A 365 15.47 -13.08 -13.97
N ARG A 366 15.16 -11.84 -13.52
CA ARG A 366 14.86 -11.53 -12.11
C ARG A 366 13.73 -12.38 -11.54
N PHE A 367 12.83 -12.85 -12.41
CA PHE A 367 11.73 -13.68 -11.99
C PHE A 367 12.19 -15.07 -11.58
N LEU A 368 13.41 -15.53 -11.93
CA LEU A 368 14.02 -16.83 -11.58
C LEU A 368 14.99 -16.67 -10.38
N PRO A 369 14.52 -16.67 -9.12
CA PRO A 369 15.37 -16.28 -7.99
C PRO A 369 16.54 -17.26 -7.74
N GLU A 370 16.37 -18.55 -8.00
CA GLU A 370 17.44 -19.55 -7.87
C GLU A 370 18.49 -19.43 -8.98
N CYS A 371 18.10 -18.97 -10.16
CA CYS A 371 19.05 -18.59 -11.22
C CYS A 371 19.90 -17.39 -10.79
N ILE A 372 19.27 -16.37 -10.19
CA ILE A 372 20.00 -15.23 -9.61
C ILE A 372 20.94 -15.67 -8.49
N CYS A 373 20.53 -16.62 -7.63
CA CYS A 373 21.40 -17.19 -6.60
C CYS A 373 22.60 -17.92 -7.19
N TYR A 374 22.43 -18.64 -8.30
CA TYR A 374 23.53 -19.30 -9.02
C TYR A 374 24.53 -18.28 -9.59
N ILE A 375 24.04 -17.25 -10.28
CA ILE A 375 24.87 -16.16 -10.84
C ILE A 375 25.65 -15.47 -9.71
N PHE A 376 24.95 -15.09 -8.64
CA PHE A 376 25.55 -14.46 -7.47
C PHE A 376 26.61 -15.35 -6.81
N HIS A 377 26.35 -16.66 -6.65
CA HIS A 377 27.30 -17.59 -6.03
C HIS A 377 28.66 -17.59 -6.73
N HIS A 378 28.65 -17.63 -8.07
CA HIS A 378 29.89 -17.65 -8.85
C HIS A 378 30.57 -16.27 -8.90
N MET A 379 29.81 -15.20 -9.15
CA MET A 379 30.36 -13.85 -9.18
C MET A 379 30.93 -13.42 -7.83
N ALA A 380 30.30 -13.79 -6.72
CA ALA A 380 30.81 -13.49 -5.38
C ALA A 380 32.14 -14.20 -5.09
N ARG A 381 32.34 -15.44 -5.59
CA ARG A 381 33.62 -16.15 -5.48
C ARG A 381 34.71 -15.52 -6.36
N GLU A 382 34.33 -15.09 -7.56
CA GLU A 382 35.24 -14.38 -8.47
C GLU A 382 35.66 -13.04 -7.86
N LEU A 383 34.72 -12.29 -7.28
CA LEU A 383 35.00 -11.05 -6.56
C LEU A 383 35.95 -11.26 -5.36
N ASP A 384 35.70 -12.29 -4.54
CA ASP A 384 36.56 -12.58 -3.37
C ASP A 384 38.01 -12.86 -3.80
N SER A 385 38.21 -13.59 -4.91
CA SER A 385 39.55 -13.83 -5.46
C SER A 385 40.23 -12.56 -5.98
N ILE A 386 39.47 -11.62 -6.55
CA ILE A 386 40.00 -10.36 -7.07
C ILE A 386 40.35 -9.41 -5.92
N VAL A 387 39.52 -9.37 -4.87
CA VAL A 387 39.78 -8.56 -3.67
C VAL A 387 41.06 -9.04 -2.96
N ASP A 388 41.33 -10.35 -2.92
CA ASP A 388 42.54 -10.90 -2.31
C ASP A 388 43.82 -10.67 -3.14
N HIS A 389 43.71 -10.35 -4.44
CA HIS A 389 44.87 -10.14 -5.35
C HIS A 389 45.43 -8.71 -5.36
N GLY A 390 44.78 -7.74 -4.69
CA GLY A 390 45.32 -6.38 -4.48
C GLY A 390 45.32 -5.44 -5.70
N GLU A 391 45.16 -5.97 -6.92
CA GLU A 391 44.96 -5.20 -8.16
C GLU A 391 43.62 -5.53 -8.82
N ALA A 392 42.89 -4.50 -9.25
CA ALA A 392 41.61 -4.68 -9.91
C ALA A 392 41.83 -5.21 -11.33
N ASN A 393 41.30 -6.40 -11.62
CA ASN A 393 41.34 -7.01 -12.95
C ASN A 393 39.92 -7.36 -13.42
N PRO A 394 39.61 -7.22 -14.73
CA PRO A 394 38.34 -7.67 -15.28
C PRO A 394 38.06 -9.15 -15.01
N ALA A 395 36.81 -9.44 -14.64
CA ALA A 395 36.32 -10.80 -14.41
C ALA A 395 36.36 -11.61 -15.72
N ARG A 396 37.01 -12.78 -15.70
CA ARG A 396 37.14 -13.65 -16.88
C ARG A 396 35.79 -14.12 -17.40
N SER A 397 34.78 -14.17 -16.53
CA SER A 397 33.41 -14.53 -16.89
C SER A 397 32.67 -13.48 -17.72
N CYS A 398 33.06 -12.21 -17.60
CA CYS A 398 32.38 -11.07 -18.24
C CYS A 398 33.20 -10.47 -19.39
N THR A 399 34.43 -10.93 -19.61
CA THR A 399 35.29 -10.50 -20.72
C THR A 399 34.91 -11.22 -22.02
N ALA A 400 34.49 -10.44 -23.02
CA ALA A 400 34.24 -10.95 -24.37
C ALA A 400 35.56 -11.23 -25.12
N GLU A 401 35.48 -12.01 -26.21
CA GLU A 401 36.63 -12.28 -27.10
C GLU A 401 37.26 -11.00 -27.70
N SER A 402 36.47 -9.92 -27.78
CA SER A 402 36.89 -8.57 -28.18
C SER A 402 37.68 -7.79 -27.12
N GLY A 403 37.81 -8.33 -25.89
CA GLY A 403 38.42 -7.65 -24.75
C GLY A 403 37.50 -6.67 -24.01
N SER A 404 36.26 -6.47 -24.47
CA SER A 404 35.25 -5.66 -23.77
C SER A 404 34.60 -6.44 -22.63
N VAL A 405 34.41 -5.80 -21.47
CA VAL A 405 33.79 -6.40 -20.28
C VAL A 405 32.32 -6.01 -20.25
N SER A 406 31.41 -6.98 -20.25
CA SER A 406 29.96 -6.73 -20.19
C SER A 406 29.22 -7.88 -19.51
N PHE A 407 28.68 -7.60 -18.31
CA PHE A 407 27.85 -8.55 -17.56
C PHE A 407 26.56 -8.89 -18.33
N LEU A 408 25.88 -7.88 -18.86
CA LEU A 408 24.61 -8.04 -19.56
C LEU A 408 24.75 -8.98 -20.77
N GLU A 409 25.76 -8.78 -21.62
CA GLU A 409 25.94 -9.53 -22.85
C GLU A 409 26.42 -10.97 -22.60
N GLN A 410 27.34 -11.18 -21.66
CA GLN A 410 27.93 -12.50 -21.43
C GLN A 410 27.10 -13.38 -20.48
N ILE A 411 26.41 -12.79 -19.51
CA ILE A 411 25.68 -13.55 -18.47
C ILE A 411 24.16 -13.54 -18.72
N ILE A 412 23.54 -12.37 -18.83
CA ILE A 412 22.07 -12.27 -18.86
C ILE A 412 21.49 -12.59 -20.24
N CYS A 413 22.05 -12.02 -21.32
CA CYS A 413 21.54 -12.20 -22.68
C CYS A 413 21.39 -13.67 -23.13
N PRO A 414 22.33 -14.59 -22.87
CA PRO A 414 22.17 -16.00 -23.24
C PRO A 414 20.97 -16.68 -22.57
N ILE A 415 20.73 -16.38 -21.29
CA ILE A 415 19.60 -16.92 -20.53
C ILE A 415 18.30 -16.30 -21.03
N TYR A 416 18.29 -14.98 -21.21
CA TYR A 416 17.13 -14.24 -21.69
C TYR A 416 16.69 -14.69 -23.10
N ASN A 417 17.62 -14.84 -24.04
CA ASN A 417 17.31 -15.28 -25.41
C ASN A 417 16.68 -16.67 -25.40
N THR A 418 17.22 -17.59 -24.58
CA THR A 418 16.66 -18.94 -24.39
C THR A 418 15.22 -18.88 -23.85
N MET A 419 14.93 -17.99 -22.91
CA MET A 419 13.60 -17.80 -22.34
C MET A 419 12.63 -17.16 -23.34
N ALA A 420 13.04 -16.12 -24.04
CA ALA A 420 12.22 -15.41 -25.03
C ALA A 420 11.78 -16.34 -26.16
N GLU A 421 12.68 -17.19 -26.64
CA GLU A 421 12.38 -18.17 -27.68
C GLU A 421 11.43 -19.30 -27.20
N GLU A 422 11.60 -19.80 -25.97
CA GLU A 422 10.66 -20.77 -25.39
C GLU A 422 9.29 -20.15 -25.12
N ALA A 423 9.24 -18.88 -24.72
CA ALA A 423 7.98 -18.14 -24.55
C ALA A 423 7.25 -17.96 -25.89
N ALA A 424 7.96 -17.66 -26.98
CA ALA A 424 7.37 -17.55 -28.31
C ALA A 424 6.71 -18.86 -28.78
N ARG A 425 7.22 -20.02 -28.34
CA ARG A 425 6.66 -21.35 -28.67
C ARG A 425 5.35 -21.67 -27.96
N ASN A 426 4.97 -20.92 -26.94
CA ASN A 426 3.67 -21.07 -26.28
C ASN A 426 2.50 -20.86 -27.28
N ASN A 427 2.73 -20.16 -28.40
CA ASN A 427 1.74 -19.93 -29.46
C ASN A 427 0.42 -19.38 -28.89
N ASN A 428 0.51 -18.35 -28.04
CA ASN A 428 -0.60 -17.73 -27.31
C ASN A 428 -1.46 -18.73 -26.50
N GLY A 429 -0.84 -19.74 -25.88
CA GLY A 429 -1.52 -20.73 -25.03
C GLY A 429 -2.16 -21.90 -25.78
N LYS A 430 -1.95 -22.01 -27.11
CA LYS A 430 -2.47 -23.10 -27.94
C LYS A 430 -1.54 -24.32 -28.01
N ALA A 431 -0.25 -24.15 -27.72
CA ALA A 431 0.70 -25.24 -27.71
C ALA A 431 0.47 -26.18 -26.51
N ALA A 432 0.68 -27.48 -26.71
CA ALA A 432 0.62 -28.43 -25.60
C ALA A 432 1.69 -28.09 -24.56
N HIS A 433 1.34 -28.14 -23.27
CA HIS A 433 2.29 -27.84 -22.19
C HIS A 433 3.51 -28.77 -22.19
N SER A 434 3.50 -29.89 -22.91
CA SER A 434 4.65 -30.79 -23.06
C SER A 434 5.71 -30.29 -24.06
N SER A 435 5.37 -29.39 -24.99
CA SER A 435 6.25 -29.03 -26.11
C SER A 435 7.26 -27.93 -25.78
N TRP A 436 7.03 -27.12 -24.75
CA TRP A 436 7.83 -25.94 -24.39
C TRP A 436 8.10 -25.89 -22.87
N ARG A 437 9.15 -25.17 -22.43
CA ARG A 437 9.49 -24.98 -21.01
C ARG A 437 8.79 -23.75 -20.45
N ASN A 438 8.09 -23.89 -19.33
CA ASN A 438 7.54 -22.75 -18.60
C ASN A 438 8.57 -22.18 -17.61
N TYR A 439 8.19 -21.09 -16.94
CA TYR A 439 8.99 -20.45 -15.91
C TYR A 439 9.47 -21.43 -14.81
N ASP A 440 8.58 -22.30 -14.32
CA ASP A 440 8.91 -23.29 -13.29
C ASP A 440 9.96 -24.30 -13.77
N ASP A 441 9.88 -24.74 -15.02
CA ASP A 441 10.84 -25.67 -15.63
C ASP A 441 12.26 -25.07 -15.69
N PHE A 442 12.37 -23.76 -15.98
CA PHE A 442 13.67 -23.05 -15.94
C PHE A 442 14.20 -22.95 -14.53
N ASN A 443 13.34 -22.66 -13.55
CA ASN A 443 13.74 -22.48 -12.17
C ASN A 443 14.12 -23.82 -11.49
N GLU A 444 13.40 -24.90 -11.80
CA GLU A 444 13.65 -26.24 -11.26
C GLU A 444 15.06 -26.75 -11.59
N TYR A 445 15.63 -26.35 -12.73
CA TYR A 445 17.02 -26.68 -13.07
C TYR A 445 18.00 -26.27 -11.95
N PHE A 446 17.80 -25.09 -11.36
CA PHE A 446 18.60 -24.52 -10.28
C PHE A 446 18.27 -25.07 -8.89
N TRP A 447 17.27 -25.95 -8.77
CA TRP A 447 16.98 -26.68 -7.53
C TRP A 447 17.84 -27.94 -7.35
N SER A 448 18.73 -28.23 -8.29
CA SER A 448 19.58 -29.40 -8.24
C SER A 448 21.05 -29.07 -8.45
N PRO A 449 21.99 -29.82 -7.84
CA PRO A 449 23.43 -29.63 -8.09
C PRO A 449 23.84 -29.78 -9.56
N ALA A 450 22.98 -30.35 -10.41
CA ALA A 450 23.19 -30.39 -11.86
C ALA A 450 23.27 -28.99 -12.50
N CYS A 451 22.82 -27.92 -11.82
CA CYS A 451 23.00 -26.56 -12.32
C CYS A 451 24.48 -26.17 -12.48
N PHE A 452 25.39 -26.78 -11.72
CA PHE A 452 26.83 -26.56 -11.87
C PHE A 452 27.42 -27.18 -13.15
N GLU A 453 26.67 -28.02 -13.88
CA GLU A 453 27.06 -28.50 -15.22
C GLU A 453 27.06 -27.36 -16.26
N LEU A 454 26.32 -26.28 -16.00
CA LEU A 454 26.33 -25.06 -16.81
C LEU A 454 27.73 -24.39 -16.83
N SER A 455 28.54 -24.67 -15.81
CA SER A 455 29.88 -24.13 -15.52
C SER A 455 29.95 -22.60 -15.40
N TRP A 456 31.13 -22.11 -14.99
CA TRP A 456 31.44 -20.68 -14.90
C TRP A 456 32.85 -20.43 -15.46
N PRO A 457 33.02 -19.71 -16.60
CA PRO A 457 31.99 -19.09 -17.44
C PRO A 457 31.00 -20.10 -18.07
N MET A 458 29.83 -19.64 -18.47
CA MET A 458 28.77 -20.53 -18.96
C MET A 458 29.13 -21.20 -20.29
N ARG A 459 29.02 -22.53 -20.35
CA ARG A 459 29.21 -23.28 -21.61
C ARG A 459 28.01 -23.04 -22.53
N ARG A 460 28.25 -22.40 -23.68
CA ARG A 460 27.23 -22.20 -24.74
C ARG A 460 26.66 -23.51 -25.31
N GLU A 461 27.41 -24.60 -25.18
CA GLU A 461 27.00 -25.96 -25.57
C GLU A 461 26.22 -26.72 -24.48
N SER A 462 25.91 -26.06 -23.35
CA SER A 462 25.16 -26.71 -22.28
C SER A 462 23.73 -27.08 -22.74
N PRO A 463 23.20 -28.26 -22.37
CA PRO A 463 21.83 -28.66 -22.70
C PRO A 463 20.75 -27.68 -22.20
N PHE A 464 21.08 -26.83 -21.22
CA PHE A 464 20.19 -25.80 -20.68
C PHE A 464 20.00 -24.62 -21.65
N LEU A 465 21.09 -24.17 -22.29
CA LEU A 465 21.15 -23.04 -23.24
C LEU A 465 20.97 -23.46 -24.71
N LEU A 466 21.10 -24.75 -25.04
CA LEU A 466 21.00 -25.24 -26.41
C LEU A 466 19.56 -25.18 -26.98
N TRP A 467 19.48 -24.76 -28.24
CA TRP A 467 18.28 -24.78 -29.07
C TRP A 467 17.92 -26.23 -29.50
N PRO A 468 16.63 -26.59 -29.68
CA PRO A 468 16.26 -27.90 -30.22
C PRO A 468 16.64 -28.05 -31.71
N LYS A 469 17.81 -28.64 -31.99
CA LYS A 469 18.02 -29.42 -33.21
C LYS A 469 17.91 -30.91 -32.85
N LYS A 470 16.87 -31.56 -33.38
CA LYS A 470 16.61 -33.02 -33.39
C LYS A 470 17.36 -33.84 -32.31
N GLY A 471 16.83 -33.89 -31.08
CA GLY A 471 17.02 -35.04 -30.19
C GLY A 471 18.01 -34.92 -29.01
N LYS A 472 18.70 -33.80 -28.79
CA LYS A 472 19.57 -33.61 -27.60
C LYS A 472 19.09 -32.46 -26.71
N ARG A 473 17.90 -32.59 -26.11
CA ARG A 473 17.28 -31.57 -25.23
C ARG A 473 17.21 -32.09 -23.79
N THR A 474 17.40 -31.21 -22.81
CA THR A 474 16.80 -31.37 -21.47
C THR A 474 15.31 -30.99 -21.60
N GLY A 475 14.43 -31.99 -21.71
CA GLY A 475 12.99 -31.74 -21.68
C GLY A 475 12.50 -31.37 -20.27
N LYS A 476 11.19 -31.31 -20.07
CA LYS A 476 10.60 -31.04 -18.75
C LYS A 476 11.13 -32.03 -17.71
N SER A 477 11.68 -31.51 -16.62
CA SER A 477 12.45 -32.29 -15.64
C SER A 477 11.59 -33.20 -14.77
N SER A 478 10.34 -32.79 -14.47
CA SER A 478 9.52 -33.45 -13.45
C SER A 478 8.04 -33.62 -13.83
N PHE A 479 7.39 -32.63 -14.45
CA PHE A 479 5.94 -32.65 -14.63
C PHE A 479 5.48 -32.26 -16.03
N VAL A 480 4.63 -33.11 -16.63
CA VAL A 480 3.91 -32.84 -17.87
C VAL A 480 2.43 -33.04 -17.58
N GLU A 481 1.65 -31.96 -17.59
CA GLU A 481 0.21 -32.05 -17.41
C GLU A 481 -0.47 -32.46 -18.73
N HIS A 482 -1.11 -33.63 -18.73
CA HIS A 482 -2.06 -34.01 -19.77
C HIS A 482 -3.45 -33.58 -19.32
N ARG A 483 -4.20 -32.78 -20.11
CA ARG A 483 -5.55 -32.35 -19.72
C ARG A 483 -6.53 -33.54 -19.75
N THR A 484 -6.65 -34.29 -18.66
CA THR A 484 -7.60 -35.42 -18.51
C THR A 484 -8.29 -35.38 -17.14
N PHE A 485 -9.54 -35.85 -17.08
CA PHE A 485 -10.30 -35.95 -15.81
C PHE A 485 -9.63 -36.86 -14.76
N LEU A 486 -8.76 -37.79 -15.19
CA LEU A 486 -7.99 -38.65 -14.30
C LEU A 486 -6.98 -37.87 -13.44
N HIS A 487 -6.53 -36.70 -13.89
CA HIS A 487 -5.68 -35.82 -13.07
C HIS A 487 -6.43 -35.29 -11.84
N LEU A 488 -7.73 -35.03 -11.94
CA LEU A 488 -8.52 -34.59 -10.78
C LEU A 488 -8.56 -35.68 -9.70
N TYR A 489 -8.79 -36.92 -10.11
CA TYR A 489 -8.79 -38.06 -9.19
C TYR A 489 -7.41 -38.28 -8.54
N ARG A 490 -6.34 -38.24 -9.34
CA ARG A 490 -4.95 -38.36 -8.85
C ARG A 490 -4.61 -37.26 -7.83
N SER A 491 -4.94 -36.01 -8.13
CA SER A 491 -4.62 -34.86 -7.26
C SER A 491 -5.33 -34.95 -5.90
N PHE A 492 -6.56 -35.47 -5.87
CA PHE A 492 -7.36 -35.58 -4.65
C PHE A 492 -7.46 -37.03 -4.09
N HIS A 493 -6.53 -37.93 -4.44
CA HIS A 493 -6.56 -39.35 -4.06
C HIS A 493 -6.78 -39.58 -2.55
N ARG A 494 -6.17 -38.77 -1.67
CA ARG A 494 -6.32 -38.88 -0.21
C ARG A 494 -7.77 -38.68 0.24
N LEU A 495 -8.46 -37.72 -0.36
CA LEU A 495 -9.87 -37.45 -0.08
C LEU A 495 -10.73 -38.64 -0.52
N TRP A 496 -10.49 -39.16 -1.73
CA TRP A 496 -11.22 -40.32 -2.26
C TRP A 496 -11.02 -41.57 -1.40
N ILE A 497 -9.77 -41.88 -1.04
CA ILE A 497 -9.44 -43.00 -0.14
C ILE A 497 -10.19 -42.85 1.18
N PHE A 498 -10.14 -41.67 1.80
CA PHE A 498 -10.79 -41.40 3.07
C PHE A 498 -12.31 -41.58 2.98
N LEU A 499 -12.96 -40.99 1.97
CA LEU A 499 -14.42 -41.08 1.80
C LEU A 499 -14.89 -42.51 1.53
N VAL A 500 -14.18 -43.27 0.69
CA VAL A 500 -14.53 -44.66 0.36
C VAL A 500 -14.34 -45.57 1.57
N VAL A 501 -13.21 -45.45 2.29
CA VAL A 501 -12.94 -46.23 3.50
C VAL A 501 -13.98 -45.94 4.59
N MET A 502 -14.31 -44.67 4.82
CA MET A 502 -15.32 -44.29 5.81
C MET A 502 -16.71 -44.79 5.41
N PHE A 503 -17.07 -44.71 4.13
CA PHE A 503 -18.34 -45.25 3.64
C PHE A 503 -18.44 -46.76 3.87
N GLN A 504 -17.39 -47.51 3.53
CA GLN A 504 -17.31 -48.96 3.77
C GLN A 504 -17.45 -49.28 5.26
N ALA A 505 -16.75 -48.54 6.13
CA ALA A 505 -16.84 -48.73 7.58
C ALA A 505 -18.27 -48.56 8.10
N LEU A 506 -18.92 -47.45 7.72
CA LEU A 506 -20.28 -47.14 8.14
C LEU A 506 -21.32 -48.12 7.56
N ALA A 507 -21.15 -48.54 6.31
CA ALA A 507 -22.00 -49.54 5.67
C ALA A 507 -21.93 -50.88 6.41
N ILE A 508 -20.73 -51.39 6.72
CA ILE A 508 -20.55 -52.65 7.45
C ILE A 508 -21.25 -52.61 8.81
N ILE A 509 -21.10 -51.49 9.54
CA ILE A 509 -21.75 -51.31 10.85
C ILE A 509 -23.28 -51.32 10.69
N ALA A 510 -23.81 -50.63 9.68
CA ALA A 510 -25.24 -50.57 9.40
C ALA A 510 -25.84 -51.93 9.03
N PHE A 511 -25.18 -52.71 8.16
CA PHE A 511 -25.61 -54.07 7.77
C PHE A 511 -25.60 -55.07 8.94
N ARG A 512 -24.83 -54.81 10.00
CA ARG A 512 -24.79 -55.63 11.22
C ARG A 512 -25.68 -55.09 12.34
N LYS A 513 -26.63 -54.19 12.02
CA LYS A 513 -27.59 -53.59 12.96
C LYS A 513 -26.91 -52.89 14.17
N GLY A 514 -25.67 -52.41 14.01
CA GLY A 514 -24.92 -51.73 15.07
C GLY A 514 -24.29 -52.63 16.15
N HIS A 515 -24.34 -53.96 16.03
CA HIS A 515 -23.69 -54.86 16.99
C HIS A 515 -22.20 -55.06 16.70
N LEU A 516 -21.34 -54.54 17.60
CA LEU A 516 -19.88 -54.64 17.53
C LEU A 516 -19.37 -55.95 18.15
N ASN A 517 -19.56 -57.06 17.44
CA ASN A 517 -18.99 -58.35 17.81
C ASN A 517 -17.59 -58.54 17.21
N LEU A 518 -16.80 -59.48 17.74
CA LEU A 518 -15.47 -59.80 17.21
C LEU A 518 -15.51 -60.21 15.71
N ASN A 519 -16.60 -60.85 15.28
CA ASN A 519 -16.84 -61.16 13.86
C ASN A 519 -17.15 -59.89 13.04
N THR A 520 -17.89 -58.93 13.58
CA THR A 520 -18.10 -57.62 12.94
C THR A 520 -16.77 -56.87 12.82
N PHE A 521 -15.90 -56.94 13.83
CA PHE A 521 -14.57 -56.34 13.79
C PHE A 521 -13.67 -56.99 12.72
N LYS A 522 -13.63 -58.34 12.63
CA LYS A 522 -12.93 -59.05 11.53
C LYS A 522 -13.40 -58.61 10.14
N ILE A 523 -14.70 -58.36 9.96
CA ILE A 523 -15.24 -57.86 8.69
C ILE A 523 -14.87 -56.39 8.47
N LEU A 524 -14.90 -55.56 9.52
CA LEU A 524 -14.50 -54.16 9.46
C LEU A 524 -13.03 -53.99 9.02
N LEU A 525 -12.18 -54.96 9.37
CA LEU A 525 -10.78 -55.01 8.91
C LEU A 525 -10.63 -55.11 7.38
N SER A 526 -11.70 -55.37 6.60
CA SER A 526 -11.72 -55.24 5.13
C SER A 526 -11.36 -53.84 4.62
N ILE A 527 -11.37 -52.82 5.48
CA ILE A 527 -10.85 -51.49 5.19
C ILE A 527 -9.37 -51.52 4.77
N GLY A 528 -8.57 -52.43 5.34
CA GLY A 528 -7.14 -52.55 5.03
C GLY A 528 -6.87 -52.90 3.56
N PRO A 529 -7.46 -53.98 2.99
CA PRO A 529 -7.40 -54.27 1.57
C PRO A 529 -7.89 -53.11 0.69
N THR A 530 -9.03 -52.49 1.02
CA THR A 530 -9.56 -51.35 0.25
C THR A 530 -8.57 -50.19 0.21
N PHE A 531 -7.98 -49.84 1.35
CA PHE A 531 -6.93 -48.83 1.42
C PHE A 531 -5.73 -49.20 0.54
N ALA A 532 -5.25 -50.44 0.59
CA ALA A 532 -4.10 -50.89 -0.20
C ALA A 532 -4.39 -50.91 -1.71
N ILE A 533 -5.58 -51.37 -2.12
CA ILE A 533 -6.03 -51.37 -3.53
C ILE A 533 -6.14 -49.94 -4.06
N MET A 534 -6.71 -49.01 -3.30
CA MET A 534 -6.84 -47.63 -3.75
C MET A 534 -5.47 -46.92 -3.89
N ASN A 535 -4.50 -47.21 -3.01
CA ASN A 535 -3.12 -46.73 -3.19
C ASN A 535 -2.43 -47.37 -4.41
N PHE A 536 -2.79 -48.61 -4.77
CA PHE A 536 -2.33 -49.23 -6.00
C PHE A 536 -2.95 -48.56 -7.24
N ILE A 537 -4.24 -48.23 -7.22
CA ILE A 537 -4.90 -47.46 -8.29
C ILE A 537 -4.23 -46.10 -8.47
N GLU A 538 -3.90 -45.39 -7.37
CA GLU A 538 -3.10 -44.15 -7.43
C GLU A 538 -1.77 -44.37 -8.17
N SER A 539 -1.05 -45.45 -7.83
CA SER A 539 0.23 -45.78 -8.47
C SER A 539 0.08 -46.13 -9.95
N CYS A 540 -1.01 -46.80 -10.35
CA CYS A 540 -1.35 -47.04 -11.76
C CYS A 540 -1.61 -45.73 -12.52
N LEU A 541 -2.32 -44.79 -11.89
CA LEU A 541 -2.59 -43.47 -12.48
C LEU A 541 -1.32 -42.62 -12.57
N ASP A 542 -0.42 -42.71 -11.59
CA ASP A 542 0.90 -42.07 -11.64
C ASP A 542 1.67 -42.52 -12.90
N VAL A 543 1.68 -43.83 -13.20
CA VAL A 543 2.32 -44.42 -14.39
C VAL A 543 1.63 -43.96 -15.68
N LEU A 544 0.30 -44.10 -15.76
CA LEU A 544 -0.47 -43.80 -16.97
C LEU A 544 -0.34 -42.33 -17.37
N LEU A 545 -0.39 -41.42 -16.39
CA LEU A 545 -0.33 -39.98 -16.63
C LEU A 545 1.10 -39.47 -16.89
N MET A 546 2.15 -40.26 -16.59
CA MET A 546 3.55 -39.93 -16.91
C MET A 546 4.02 -40.50 -18.26
N PHE A 547 3.16 -41.22 -18.98
CA PHE A 547 3.52 -41.93 -20.22
C PHE A 547 4.14 -41.03 -21.30
N GLY A 548 3.67 -39.79 -21.45
CA GLY A 548 4.22 -38.82 -22.41
C GLY A 548 5.54 -38.16 -22.00
N ALA A 549 5.94 -38.27 -20.73
CA ALA A 549 7.13 -37.61 -20.17
C ALA A 549 8.35 -38.53 -20.01
N TYR A 550 8.20 -39.85 -20.21
CA TYR A 550 9.27 -40.83 -19.97
C TYR A 550 10.53 -40.62 -20.80
N ALA A 551 10.42 -40.07 -22.01
CA ALA A 551 11.58 -39.80 -22.87
C ALA A 551 12.41 -38.58 -22.40
N THR A 552 11.84 -37.73 -21.54
CA THR A 552 12.46 -36.46 -21.11
C THR A 552 12.69 -36.37 -19.61
N ALA A 553 12.03 -37.21 -18.81
CA ALA A 553 12.14 -37.23 -17.36
C ALA A 553 13.50 -37.76 -16.89
N ARG A 554 13.98 -37.26 -15.74
CA ARG A 554 15.22 -37.75 -15.12
C ARG A 554 15.06 -39.23 -14.75
N GLY A 555 16.09 -40.06 -14.98
CA GLY A 555 16.06 -41.49 -14.66
C GLY A 555 15.69 -41.80 -13.19
N MET A 556 15.99 -40.88 -12.27
CA MET A 556 15.55 -40.94 -10.87
C MET A 556 14.02 -40.82 -10.71
N ALA A 557 13.34 -39.94 -11.46
CA ALA A 557 11.88 -39.84 -11.37
C ALA A 557 11.19 -41.11 -11.89
N ILE A 558 11.74 -41.69 -12.96
CA ILE A 558 11.24 -42.93 -13.57
C ILE A 558 11.45 -44.12 -12.61
N SER A 559 12.64 -44.25 -12.00
CA SER A 559 12.92 -45.33 -11.06
C SER A 559 12.03 -45.26 -9.81
N ARG A 560 11.74 -44.05 -9.30
CA ARG A 560 10.79 -43.88 -8.18
C ARG A 560 9.41 -44.43 -8.53
N LEU A 561 8.90 -44.07 -9.71
CA LEU A 561 7.56 -44.43 -10.15
C LEU A 561 7.43 -45.95 -10.33
N VAL A 562 8.44 -46.59 -10.92
CA VAL A 562 8.49 -48.05 -11.06
C VAL A 562 8.56 -48.75 -9.68
N ILE A 563 9.42 -48.27 -8.78
CA ILE A 563 9.53 -48.82 -7.42
C ILE A 563 8.21 -48.69 -6.66
N ARG A 564 7.56 -47.52 -6.72
CA ARG A 564 6.25 -47.30 -6.07
C ARG A 564 5.18 -48.24 -6.63
N PHE A 565 5.13 -48.42 -7.95
CA PHE A 565 4.16 -49.32 -8.59
C PHE A 565 4.28 -50.75 -8.07
N PHE A 566 5.48 -51.33 -8.09
CA PHE A 566 5.70 -52.69 -7.58
C PHE A 566 5.49 -52.78 -6.07
N TRP A 567 5.94 -51.79 -5.29
CA TRP A 567 5.76 -51.76 -3.84
C TRP A 567 4.27 -51.73 -3.45
N CYS A 568 3.49 -50.84 -4.05
CA CYS A 568 2.05 -50.74 -3.81
C CYS A 568 1.30 -51.98 -4.30
N GLY A 569 1.70 -52.56 -5.45
CA GLY A 569 1.14 -53.80 -5.96
C GLY A 569 1.37 -54.99 -5.04
N LEU A 570 2.63 -55.23 -4.64
CA LEU A 570 2.99 -56.30 -3.70
C LEU A 570 2.29 -56.13 -2.35
N THR A 571 2.22 -54.90 -1.83
CA THR A 571 1.52 -54.60 -0.57
C THR A 571 0.02 -54.89 -0.70
N SER A 572 -0.61 -54.51 -1.82
CA SER A 572 -2.04 -54.77 -2.07
C SER A 572 -2.33 -56.27 -2.14
N VAL A 573 -1.53 -57.04 -2.88
CA VAL A 573 -1.65 -58.49 -2.96
C VAL A 573 -1.45 -59.14 -1.59
N PHE A 574 -0.41 -58.76 -0.85
CA PHE A 574 -0.11 -59.31 0.46
C PHE A 574 -1.22 -59.03 1.48
N VAL A 575 -1.65 -57.79 1.64
CA VAL A 575 -2.70 -57.41 2.61
C VAL A 575 -4.03 -58.09 2.26
N THR A 576 -4.36 -58.21 0.98
CA THR A 576 -5.56 -58.90 0.52
C THR A 576 -5.47 -60.41 0.78
N TYR A 577 -4.34 -61.04 0.47
CA TYR A 577 -4.11 -62.46 0.72
C TYR A 577 -4.24 -62.81 2.21
N VAL A 578 -3.57 -62.06 3.09
CA VAL A 578 -3.66 -62.29 4.54
C VAL A 578 -5.10 -62.06 5.02
N TYR A 579 -5.81 -61.07 4.48
CA TYR A 579 -7.22 -60.83 4.82
C TYR A 579 -8.16 -61.98 4.37
N VAL A 580 -7.97 -62.53 3.18
CA VAL A 580 -8.73 -63.71 2.71
C VAL A 580 -8.50 -64.90 3.64
N LYS A 581 -7.26 -65.13 4.09
CA LYS A 581 -6.97 -66.15 5.10
C LYS A 581 -7.64 -65.90 6.45
N VAL A 582 -7.80 -64.63 6.84
CA VAL A 582 -8.60 -64.25 8.03
C VAL A 582 -10.09 -64.58 7.85
N LEU A 583 -10.63 -64.45 6.63
CA LEU A 583 -12.01 -64.84 6.32
C LEU A 583 -12.20 -66.36 6.28
N GLU A 584 -11.24 -67.11 5.74
CA GLU A 584 -11.25 -68.58 5.78
C GLU A 584 -11.22 -69.09 7.24
N GLU A 585 -10.32 -68.53 8.05
CA GLU A 585 -10.20 -68.81 9.51
C GLU A 585 -11.45 -68.39 10.29
N MET A 586 -12.28 -67.49 9.77
CA MET A 586 -13.57 -67.14 10.37
C MET A 586 -14.65 -68.20 10.12
N ASN A 587 -14.57 -68.91 8.97
CA ASN A 587 -15.51 -69.97 8.62
C ASN A 587 -15.13 -71.33 9.24
N ASP A 588 -13.86 -71.53 9.58
CA ASP A 588 -13.36 -72.74 10.25
C ASP A 588 -13.57 -72.70 11.78
N ARG A 589 -14.15 -73.76 12.36
CA ARG A 589 -14.54 -73.84 13.78
C ARG A 589 -13.41 -74.21 14.76
N ASN A 590 -12.19 -74.49 14.30
CA ASN A 590 -11.10 -75.04 15.14
C ASN A 590 -9.96 -74.03 15.35
N SER A 591 -9.67 -73.69 16.61
CA SER A 591 -9.07 -72.42 17.00
C SER A 591 -7.55 -72.43 17.15
N ASN A 592 -6.86 -71.73 16.25
CA ASN A 592 -5.76 -70.85 16.65
C ASN A 592 -5.76 -69.63 15.71
N SER A 593 -6.08 -68.43 16.22
CA SER A 593 -6.33 -67.22 15.44
C SER A 593 -5.03 -66.59 14.87
N LEU A 594 -4.21 -67.38 14.22
CA LEU A 594 -2.84 -67.01 13.82
C LEU A 594 -2.88 -65.92 12.75
N TYR A 595 -3.69 -66.09 11.70
CA TYR A 595 -3.75 -65.12 10.61
C TYR A 595 -4.38 -63.81 11.05
N PHE A 596 -5.43 -63.86 11.89
CA PHE A 596 -6.01 -62.66 12.49
C PHE A 596 -5.02 -61.86 13.36
N ARG A 597 -4.19 -62.55 14.17
CA ARG A 597 -3.15 -61.89 14.99
C ARG A 597 -2.05 -61.27 14.13
N ILE A 598 -1.59 -62.00 13.12
CA ILE A 598 -0.60 -61.50 12.15
C ILE A 598 -1.15 -60.26 11.42
N TYR A 599 -2.40 -60.32 10.98
CA TYR A 599 -3.03 -59.24 10.25
C TYR A 599 -3.17 -57.96 11.09
N ILE A 600 -3.65 -58.08 12.34
CA ILE A 600 -3.73 -56.94 13.28
C ILE A 600 -2.35 -56.38 13.59
N LEU A 601 -1.34 -57.25 13.77
CA LEU A 601 0.02 -56.80 14.03
C LEU A 601 0.58 -56.01 12.84
N VAL A 602 0.43 -56.51 11.61
CA VAL A 602 0.88 -55.81 10.39
C VAL A 602 0.19 -54.47 10.24
N LEU A 603 -1.14 -54.42 10.36
CA LEU A 603 -1.91 -53.19 10.21
C LEU A 603 -1.63 -52.20 11.36
N GLY A 604 -1.49 -52.72 12.58
CA GLY A 604 -1.19 -51.95 13.78
C GLY A 604 0.21 -51.34 13.75
N VAL A 605 1.23 -52.10 13.35
CA VAL A 605 2.60 -51.58 13.16
C VAL A 605 2.61 -50.52 12.05
N TYR A 606 1.91 -50.75 10.94
CA TYR A 606 1.80 -49.77 9.86
C TYR A 606 1.14 -48.47 10.32
N ALA A 607 0.01 -48.57 11.02
CA ALA A 607 -0.71 -47.42 11.55
C ALA A 607 0.12 -46.68 12.61
N ALA A 608 0.76 -47.41 13.53
CA ALA A 608 1.63 -46.85 14.55
C ALA A 608 2.83 -46.12 13.93
N LEU A 609 3.48 -46.71 12.93
CA LEU A 609 4.59 -46.07 12.21
C LEU A 609 4.13 -44.78 11.51
N ARG A 610 2.98 -44.82 10.81
CA ARG A 610 2.41 -43.61 10.18
C ARG A 610 2.04 -42.54 11.20
N LEU A 611 1.46 -42.91 12.33
CA LEU A 611 1.06 -41.99 13.39
C LEU A 611 2.30 -41.37 14.04
N ILE A 612 3.31 -42.18 14.38
CA ILE A 612 4.58 -41.70 14.94
C ILE A 612 5.29 -40.75 13.96
N LEU A 613 5.43 -41.14 12.68
CA LEU A 613 6.04 -40.28 11.66
C LEU A 613 5.24 -38.98 11.45
N GLY A 614 3.91 -39.07 11.46
CA GLY A 614 3.02 -37.91 11.37
C GLY A 614 3.17 -36.97 12.56
N LEU A 615 3.24 -37.49 13.79
CA LEU A 615 3.49 -36.69 14.99
C LEU A 615 4.89 -36.07 14.98
N LEU A 616 5.92 -36.84 14.64
CA LEU A 616 7.32 -36.36 14.54
C LEU A 616 7.46 -35.22 13.53
N GLN A 617 6.73 -35.27 12.40
CA GLN A 617 6.75 -34.19 11.40
C GLN A 617 6.00 -32.93 11.85
N LYS A 618 5.14 -33.00 12.88
CA LYS A 618 4.28 -31.91 13.31
C LYS A 618 4.74 -31.26 14.62
N PHE A 619 5.46 -31.96 15.49
CA PHE A 619 5.99 -31.37 16.72
C PHE A 619 7.24 -30.51 16.47
N PRO A 620 7.27 -29.24 16.94
CA PRO A 620 8.41 -28.34 16.76
C PRO A 620 9.75 -28.88 17.26
N ALA A 621 9.74 -29.56 18.40
CA ALA A 621 10.92 -30.20 19.00
C ALA A 621 11.49 -31.35 18.13
N CYS A 622 10.68 -31.91 17.23
CA CYS A 622 11.06 -32.99 16.34
C CYS A 622 11.37 -32.51 14.90
N HIS A 623 11.19 -31.23 14.60
CA HIS A 623 11.59 -30.67 13.29
C HIS A 623 13.09 -30.75 13.07
N THR A 624 13.90 -30.58 14.12
CA THR A 624 15.35 -30.81 14.10
C THR A 624 15.69 -32.27 13.76
N LEU A 625 14.92 -33.24 14.25
CA LEU A 625 15.06 -34.66 13.90
C LEU A 625 14.60 -34.96 12.46
N SER A 626 13.56 -34.28 11.96
CA SER A 626 13.13 -34.33 10.55
C SER A 626 14.16 -33.69 9.60
N GLU A 627 14.92 -32.70 10.07
CA GLU A 627 16.08 -32.13 9.38
C GLU A 627 17.32 -33.05 9.46
N MET A 628 17.47 -33.83 10.54
CA MET A 628 18.48 -34.89 10.61
C MET A 628 18.14 -36.13 9.76
N SER A 629 16.84 -36.40 9.52
CA SER A 629 16.32 -37.39 8.56
C SER A 629 16.69 -37.07 7.09
N ASP A 630 17.51 -36.07 6.88
CA ASP A 630 18.06 -35.69 5.60
C ASP A 630 19.46 -36.32 5.39
N GLN A 631 19.91 -37.20 6.31
CA GLN A 631 20.98 -38.17 6.06
C GLN A 631 20.61 -39.14 4.93
N SER A 632 21.63 -39.64 4.21
CA SER A 632 21.48 -40.45 2.99
C SER A 632 20.52 -41.65 3.13
N PHE A 633 20.49 -42.30 4.28
CA PHE A 633 19.61 -43.46 4.55
C PHE A 633 18.13 -43.08 4.57
N PHE A 634 17.75 -42.05 5.34
CA PHE A 634 16.38 -41.59 5.46
C PHE A 634 15.89 -40.85 4.19
N GLN A 635 16.81 -40.27 3.42
CA GLN A 635 16.51 -39.66 2.13
C GLN A 635 15.94 -40.65 1.12
N PHE A 636 16.41 -41.89 1.08
CA PHE A 636 15.88 -42.90 0.17
C PHE A 636 14.40 -43.21 0.47
N PHE A 637 14.06 -43.45 1.74
CA PHE A 637 12.67 -43.69 2.15
C PHE A 637 11.79 -42.46 1.94
N LYS A 638 12.29 -41.27 2.29
CA LYS A 638 11.57 -40.01 2.06
C LYS A 638 11.32 -39.76 0.56
N TRP A 639 12.29 -40.07 -0.29
CA TRP A 639 12.19 -39.95 -1.74
C TRP A 639 11.15 -40.89 -2.36
N ILE A 640 10.89 -42.05 -1.75
CA ILE A 640 9.81 -42.95 -2.21
C ILE A 640 8.42 -42.33 -1.96
N TYR A 641 8.23 -41.58 -0.88
CA TYR A 641 6.93 -41.02 -0.49
C TYR A 641 6.72 -39.55 -0.85
N GLN A 642 7.79 -38.76 -0.99
CA GLN A 642 7.73 -37.32 -1.25
C GLN A 642 8.85 -36.90 -2.20
N GLU A 643 8.50 -36.11 -3.21
CA GLU A 643 9.46 -35.54 -4.14
C GLU A 643 10.39 -34.53 -3.46
N ARG A 644 11.67 -34.52 -3.88
CA ARG A 644 12.69 -33.62 -3.34
C ARG A 644 12.31 -32.13 -3.47
N TYR A 645 11.55 -31.79 -4.50
CA TYR A 645 11.17 -30.42 -4.91
C TYR A 645 9.83 -29.94 -4.35
N TYR A 646 9.32 -30.54 -3.28
CA TYR A 646 8.07 -30.10 -2.67
C TYR A 646 8.21 -28.68 -2.07
N VAL A 647 7.54 -27.70 -2.69
CA VAL A 647 7.56 -26.27 -2.32
C VAL A 647 7.09 -26.02 -0.87
N GLY A 648 6.26 -26.90 -0.32
CA GLY A 648 5.75 -26.80 1.06
C GLY A 648 6.69 -27.32 2.16
N ARG A 649 7.97 -27.62 1.85
CA ARG A 649 8.90 -28.25 2.80
C ARG A 649 9.39 -27.25 3.85
N GLY A 650 9.22 -27.57 5.13
CA GLY A 650 9.65 -26.69 6.24
C GLY A 650 8.70 -25.51 6.52
N LEU A 651 7.56 -25.45 5.83
CA LEU A 651 6.43 -24.58 6.19
C LEU A 651 5.70 -25.22 7.37
N TYR A 652 6.11 -24.82 8.57
CA TYR A 652 5.48 -25.23 9.81
C TYR A 652 4.44 -24.20 10.22
N GLU A 653 3.20 -24.65 10.34
CA GLU A 653 2.15 -23.85 10.96
C GLU A 653 2.35 -23.81 12.47
N ARG A 654 1.92 -22.72 13.12
CA ARG A 654 1.92 -22.66 14.58
C ARG A 654 1.01 -23.78 15.11
N MET A 655 1.46 -24.49 16.15
CA MET A 655 0.71 -25.61 16.74
C MET A 655 -0.72 -25.24 17.15
N THR A 656 -0.92 -24.00 17.59
CA THR A 656 -2.25 -23.47 17.93
C THR A 656 -3.18 -23.42 16.72
N ASP A 657 -2.66 -22.98 15.57
CA ASP A 657 -3.45 -22.82 14.35
C ASP A 657 -3.71 -24.19 13.71
N TYR A 658 -2.72 -25.08 13.75
CA TYR A 658 -2.90 -26.48 13.35
C TYR A 658 -3.95 -27.20 14.20
N PHE A 659 -3.90 -27.06 15.54
CA PHE A 659 -4.90 -27.68 16.41
C PHE A 659 -6.31 -27.15 16.15
N ARG A 660 -6.45 -25.84 15.93
CA ARG A 660 -7.73 -25.22 15.54
C ARG A 660 -8.24 -25.79 14.21
N TYR A 661 -7.36 -25.94 13.23
CA TYR A 661 -7.70 -26.52 11.93
C TYR A 661 -8.12 -28.00 12.04
N VAL A 662 -7.40 -28.81 12.81
CA VAL A 662 -7.76 -30.22 13.05
C VAL A 662 -9.10 -30.31 13.78
N LEU A 663 -9.32 -29.50 14.82
CA LEU A 663 -10.58 -29.48 15.55
C LEU A 663 -11.75 -29.08 14.64
N PHE A 664 -11.55 -28.07 13.79
CA PHE A 664 -12.53 -27.65 12.78
C PHE A 664 -12.96 -28.81 11.87
N TRP A 665 -12.00 -29.52 11.29
CA TRP A 665 -12.30 -30.67 10.43
C TRP A 665 -12.88 -31.85 11.19
N LEU A 666 -12.46 -32.10 12.43
CA LEU A 666 -13.02 -33.15 13.27
C LEU A 666 -14.51 -32.92 13.49
N VAL A 667 -14.93 -31.69 13.82
CA VAL A 667 -16.35 -31.34 13.97
C VAL A 667 -17.12 -31.55 12.67
N ILE A 668 -16.59 -31.09 11.53
CA ILE A 668 -17.21 -31.32 10.21
C ILE A 668 -17.41 -32.82 9.95
N PHE A 669 -16.35 -33.61 10.14
CA PHE A 669 -16.40 -35.04 9.90
C PHE A 669 -17.36 -35.75 10.86
N LEU A 670 -17.39 -35.36 12.13
CA LEU A 670 -18.33 -35.92 13.11
C LEU A 670 -19.78 -35.66 12.67
N CYS A 671 -20.12 -34.41 12.30
CA CYS A 671 -21.44 -34.07 11.79
C CYS A 671 -21.79 -34.81 10.50
N LYS A 672 -20.89 -34.77 9.50
CA LYS A 672 -21.04 -35.45 8.21
C LYS A 672 -21.31 -36.95 8.38
N PHE A 673 -20.44 -37.66 9.10
CA PHE A 673 -20.53 -39.12 9.20
C PHE A 673 -21.69 -39.56 10.09
N THR A 674 -22.06 -38.78 11.10
CA THR A 674 -23.28 -39.02 11.87
C THR A 674 -24.51 -38.88 10.98
N PHE A 675 -24.60 -37.80 10.19
CA PHE A 675 -25.67 -37.58 9.23
C PHE A 675 -25.74 -38.71 8.18
N ALA A 676 -24.61 -39.07 7.58
CA ALA A 676 -24.51 -40.15 6.59
C ALA A 676 -24.95 -41.50 7.18
N TYR A 677 -24.53 -41.83 8.40
CA TYR A 677 -24.91 -43.10 9.02
C TYR A 677 -26.41 -43.20 9.28
N PHE A 678 -27.00 -42.20 9.94
CA PHE A 678 -28.41 -42.26 10.37
C PHE A 678 -29.41 -42.03 9.23
N LEU A 679 -29.13 -41.11 8.30
CA LEU A 679 -30.09 -40.69 7.28
C LEU A 679 -29.82 -41.25 5.88
N GLN A 680 -28.57 -41.58 5.54
CA GLN A 680 -28.23 -42.09 4.21
C GLN A 680 -28.10 -43.62 4.23
N ILE A 681 -27.21 -44.17 5.05
CA ILE A 681 -26.79 -45.58 4.97
C ILE A 681 -27.76 -46.51 5.70
N ARG A 682 -28.08 -46.25 6.97
CA ARG A 682 -28.93 -47.15 7.79
C ARG A 682 -30.33 -47.40 7.20
N PRO A 683 -31.05 -46.40 6.66
CA PRO A 683 -32.37 -46.62 6.08
C PRO A 683 -32.36 -47.51 4.83
N LEU A 684 -31.27 -47.49 4.06
CA LEU A 684 -31.11 -48.28 2.83
C LEU A 684 -30.85 -49.76 3.08
N VAL A 685 -30.34 -50.13 4.26
CA VAL A 685 -30.00 -51.52 4.58
C VAL A 685 -31.23 -52.43 4.52
N SER A 686 -32.37 -51.99 5.06
CA SER A 686 -33.58 -52.82 5.08
C SER A 686 -34.13 -53.08 3.67
N PRO A 687 -34.36 -52.06 2.83
CA PRO A 687 -34.73 -52.27 1.42
C PRO A 687 -33.71 -53.13 0.65
N THR A 688 -32.41 -52.93 0.89
CA THR A 688 -31.36 -53.69 0.20
C THR A 688 -31.44 -55.17 0.51
N ASN A 689 -31.58 -55.55 1.79
CA ASN A 689 -31.73 -56.96 2.18
C ASN A 689 -33.00 -57.56 1.54
N THR A 690 -34.12 -56.84 1.56
CA THR A 690 -35.36 -57.28 0.91
C THR A 690 -35.17 -57.52 -0.59
N ILE A 691 -34.44 -56.65 -1.30
CA ILE A 691 -34.19 -56.80 -2.75
C ILE A 691 -33.25 -57.98 -3.07
N VAL A 692 -32.25 -58.22 -2.21
CA VAL A 692 -31.32 -59.35 -2.36
C VAL A 692 -32.04 -60.68 -2.16
N ASP A 693 -33.00 -60.75 -1.23
CA ASP A 693 -33.79 -61.94 -0.95
C ASP A 693 -34.88 -62.23 -2.01
N LEU A 694 -35.12 -61.31 -2.96
CA LEU A 694 -36.05 -61.54 -4.07
C LEU A 694 -35.47 -62.51 -5.10
N PRO A 695 -36.31 -63.39 -5.70
CA PRO A 695 -35.89 -64.20 -6.84
C PRO A 695 -35.46 -63.32 -8.02
N ALA A 696 -34.59 -63.84 -8.89
CA ALA A 696 -34.05 -63.09 -10.03
C ALA A 696 -35.18 -62.60 -10.95
N LEU A 697 -35.39 -61.29 -11.00
CA LEU A 697 -36.40 -60.66 -11.86
C LEU A 697 -35.84 -60.47 -13.28
N GLN A 698 -36.55 -60.98 -14.29
CA GLN A 698 -36.26 -60.65 -15.69
C GLN A 698 -36.86 -59.28 -16.03
N TYR A 699 -36.01 -58.28 -16.22
CA TYR A 699 -36.42 -56.94 -16.66
C TYR A 699 -36.80 -56.97 -18.14
N SER A 700 -37.86 -56.26 -18.53
CA SER A 700 -38.30 -56.11 -19.93
C SER A 700 -37.40 -55.23 -20.80
N TRP A 701 -36.38 -54.60 -20.20
CA TRP A 701 -35.39 -53.76 -20.87
C TRP A 701 -34.32 -54.59 -21.59
N HIS A 702 -33.71 -54.03 -22.65
CA HIS A 702 -32.83 -54.71 -23.61
C HIS A 702 -31.83 -55.74 -23.02
N ASP A 703 -31.70 -56.87 -23.73
CA ASP A 703 -30.99 -58.12 -23.37
C ASP A 703 -29.54 -57.99 -22.87
N LEU A 704 -28.90 -56.84 -23.05
CA LEU A 704 -27.51 -56.56 -22.62
C LEU A 704 -27.37 -56.45 -21.10
N VAL A 705 -28.48 -56.23 -20.38
CA VAL A 705 -28.48 -55.93 -18.94
C VAL A 705 -29.37 -56.89 -18.12
N SER A 706 -30.28 -57.65 -18.74
CA SER A 706 -31.31 -58.42 -18.01
C SER A 706 -30.94 -59.88 -17.70
N LYS A 707 -30.12 -60.56 -18.52
CA LYS A 707 -29.71 -61.95 -18.27
C LYS A 707 -28.71 -62.04 -17.12
N ASN A 708 -29.02 -62.85 -16.09
CA ASN A 708 -28.21 -63.11 -14.89
C ASN A 708 -27.91 -61.90 -13.97
N ASN A 709 -28.75 -60.87 -13.96
CA ASN A 709 -28.45 -59.63 -13.19
C ASN A 709 -28.67 -59.74 -11.66
N ASN A 710 -29.14 -60.86 -11.09
CA ASN A 710 -29.31 -61.06 -9.63
C ASN A 710 -29.77 -59.81 -8.84
N ASN A 711 -30.69 -59.01 -9.39
CA ASN A 711 -31.18 -57.73 -8.85
C ASN A 711 -30.11 -56.65 -8.55
N VAL A 712 -28.87 -56.79 -9.03
CA VAL A 712 -27.73 -55.89 -8.77
C VAL A 712 -27.97 -54.48 -9.29
N LEU A 713 -28.49 -54.35 -10.52
CA LEU A 713 -28.75 -53.01 -11.10
C LEU A 713 -29.75 -52.20 -10.28
N THR A 714 -30.78 -52.82 -9.73
CA THR A 714 -31.79 -52.16 -8.89
C THR A 714 -31.17 -51.68 -7.57
N ILE A 715 -30.26 -52.46 -7.00
CA ILE A 715 -29.48 -52.03 -5.83
C ILE A 715 -28.58 -50.84 -6.22
N VAL A 716 -27.89 -50.90 -7.36
CA VAL A 716 -27.07 -49.78 -7.84
C VAL A 716 -27.89 -48.52 -8.05
N SER A 717 -29.06 -48.60 -8.69
CA SER A 717 -29.96 -47.46 -8.91
C SER A 717 -30.50 -46.87 -7.60
N LEU A 718 -30.73 -47.70 -6.57
CA LEU A 718 -31.14 -47.25 -5.24
C LEU A 718 -30.00 -46.52 -4.51
N TRP A 719 -28.78 -47.05 -4.57
CA TRP A 719 -27.63 -46.52 -3.84
C TRP A 719 -26.94 -45.33 -4.55
N ALA A 720 -26.96 -45.27 -5.88
CA ALA A 720 -26.21 -44.27 -6.65
C ALA A 720 -26.54 -42.81 -6.29
N PRO A 721 -27.82 -42.38 -6.17
CA PRO A 721 -28.15 -41.02 -5.73
C PRO A 721 -27.65 -40.72 -4.31
N VAL A 722 -27.73 -41.70 -3.41
CA VAL A 722 -27.32 -41.53 -2.01
C VAL A 722 -25.80 -41.44 -1.89
N ILE A 723 -25.06 -42.22 -2.67
CA ILE A 723 -23.60 -42.11 -2.76
C ILE A 723 -23.18 -40.76 -3.34
N ALA A 724 -23.90 -40.22 -4.34
CA ALA A 724 -23.63 -38.89 -4.87
C ALA A 724 -23.83 -37.79 -3.80
N ILE A 725 -24.91 -37.86 -3.02
CA ILE A 725 -25.16 -36.94 -1.90
C ILE A 725 -24.08 -37.10 -0.82
N TYR A 726 -23.67 -38.32 -0.49
CA TYR A 726 -22.59 -38.59 0.45
C TYR A 726 -21.24 -37.96 0.03
N LEU A 727 -20.97 -37.87 -1.27
CA LEU A 727 -19.77 -37.18 -1.76
C LEU A 727 -19.90 -35.65 -1.67
N MET A 728 -21.09 -35.10 -1.92
CA MET A 728 -21.36 -33.66 -1.93
C MET A 728 -21.51 -33.06 -0.53
N ASP A 729 -22.08 -33.80 0.44
CA ASP A 729 -22.50 -33.26 1.74
C ASP A 729 -21.36 -32.64 2.58
N ILE A 730 -20.10 -33.01 2.32
CA ILE A 730 -18.92 -32.43 2.99
C ILE A 730 -18.83 -30.92 2.73
N HIS A 731 -19.24 -30.48 1.54
CA HIS A 731 -19.27 -29.06 1.19
C HIS A 731 -20.35 -28.31 1.99
N ILE A 732 -21.52 -28.92 2.22
CA ILE A 732 -22.62 -28.33 2.97
C ILE A 732 -22.23 -28.12 4.44
N TRP A 733 -21.62 -29.14 5.06
CA TRP A 733 -21.16 -29.01 6.45
C TRP A 733 -20.01 -28.01 6.58
N TYR A 734 -19.12 -27.97 5.59
CA TYR A 734 -18.04 -26.99 5.54
C TYR A 734 -18.57 -25.55 5.42
N THR A 735 -19.54 -25.28 4.53
CA THR A 735 -20.08 -23.91 4.35
C THR A 735 -20.81 -23.43 5.59
N LEU A 736 -21.60 -24.29 6.23
CA LEU A 736 -22.33 -23.97 7.46
C LEU A 736 -21.36 -23.67 8.62
N LEU A 737 -20.39 -24.56 8.88
CA LEU A 737 -19.46 -24.35 9.99
C LEU A 737 -18.50 -23.18 9.72
N SER A 738 -18.07 -22.97 8.48
CA SER A 738 -17.26 -21.80 8.09
C SER A 738 -18.02 -20.49 8.31
N ALA A 739 -19.32 -20.44 8.01
CA ALA A 739 -20.14 -19.26 8.29
C ALA A 739 -20.26 -18.98 9.80
N ILE A 740 -20.47 -20.03 10.62
CA ILE A 740 -20.56 -19.90 12.08
C ILE A 740 -19.23 -19.41 12.67
N ILE A 741 -18.12 -20.08 12.35
CA ILE A 741 -16.80 -19.71 12.88
C ILE A 741 -16.35 -18.36 12.34
N GLY A 742 -16.58 -18.07 11.06
CA GLY A 742 -16.35 -16.77 10.48
C GLY A 742 -17.13 -15.66 11.20
N GLY A 743 -18.39 -15.92 11.56
CA GLY A 743 -19.20 -15.01 12.37
C GLY A 743 -18.63 -14.77 13.77
N VAL A 744 -18.22 -15.83 14.47
CA VAL A 744 -17.60 -15.74 15.81
C VAL A 744 -16.25 -15.00 15.75
N MET A 745 -15.42 -15.31 14.76
CA MET A 745 -14.14 -14.64 14.55
C MET A 745 -14.34 -13.17 14.21
N GLY A 746 -15.32 -12.85 13.37
CA GLY A 746 -15.70 -11.48 13.06
C GLY A 746 -16.17 -10.71 14.29
N ALA A 747 -17.02 -11.31 15.12
CA ALA A 747 -17.46 -10.71 16.38
C ALA A 747 -16.29 -10.47 17.36
N ARG A 748 -15.37 -11.43 17.50
CA ARG A 748 -14.18 -11.30 18.34
C ARG A 748 -13.25 -10.18 17.86
N ALA A 749 -13.10 -10.04 16.55
CA ALA A 749 -12.31 -8.98 15.93
C ALA A 749 -13.07 -7.64 15.82
N ARG A 750 -14.26 -7.53 16.43
CA ARG A 750 -15.15 -6.36 16.39
C ARG A 750 -15.46 -5.90 14.96
N LEU A 751 -15.45 -6.82 14.00
CA LEU A 751 -15.76 -6.52 12.60
C LEU A 751 -17.23 -6.17 12.45
N GLY A 752 -17.49 -4.90 12.12
CA GLY A 752 -18.84 -4.38 12.01
C GLY A 752 -19.46 -4.08 13.38
N GLU A 753 -18.65 -3.58 14.32
CA GLU A 753 -19.17 -2.89 15.51
C GLU A 753 -19.88 -1.59 15.11
N ILE A 754 -19.48 -0.97 13.99
CA ILE A 754 -20.17 0.17 13.38
C ILE A 754 -20.64 -0.26 11.98
N ARG A 755 -21.96 -0.41 11.79
CA ARG A 755 -22.58 -0.84 10.53
C ARG A 755 -23.54 0.17 9.92
N SER A 756 -23.84 1.24 10.65
CA SER A 756 -24.76 2.28 10.21
C SER A 756 -24.29 3.65 10.67
N THR A 757 -24.70 4.67 9.92
CA THR A 757 -24.51 6.08 10.28
C THR A 757 -25.04 6.41 11.67
N GLU A 758 -26.13 5.78 12.12
CA GLU A 758 -26.65 5.98 13.48
C GLU A 758 -25.66 5.51 14.56
N MET A 759 -24.97 4.39 14.32
CA MET A 759 -23.93 3.91 15.23
C MET A 759 -22.69 4.80 15.21
N VAL A 760 -22.32 5.35 14.03
CA VAL A 760 -21.27 6.37 13.91
C VAL A 760 -21.60 7.56 14.81
N HIS A 761 -22.85 8.02 14.79
CA HIS A 761 -23.28 9.17 15.59
C HIS A 761 -23.22 8.88 17.09
N LYS A 762 -23.75 7.73 17.54
CA LYS A 762 -23.77 7.36 18.97
C LYS A 762 -22.37 7.15 19.55
N ARG A 763 -21.40 6.74 18.73
CA ARG A 763 -20.03 6.44 19.18
C ARG A 763 -19.05 7.58 18.92
N PHE A 764 -19.48 8.69 18.29
CA PHE A 764 -18.58 9.72 17.81
C PHE A 764 -17.69 10.32 18.91
N GLU A 765 -18.23 10.47 20.12
CA GLU A 765 -17.48 10.98 21.28
C GLU A 765 -16.27 10.11 21.65
N SER A 766 -16.35 8.80 21.43
CA SER A 766 -15.25 7.88 21.70
C SER A 766 -14.17 7.86 20.61
N PHE A 767 -14.42 8.47 19.45
CA PHE A 767 -13.47 8.43 18.32
C PHE A 767 -12.13 9.11 18.63
N PRO A 768 -12.08 10.33 19.22
CA PRO A 768 -10.81 10.97 19.55
C PRO A 768 -9.96 10.16 20.54
N GLU A 769 -10.59 9.52 21.52
CA GLU A 769 -9.92 8.67 22.51
C GLU A 769 -9.31 7.44 21.84
N VAL A 770 -10.10 6.71 21.03
CA VAL A 770 -9.64 5.51 20.31
C VAL A 770 -8.57 5.86 19.28
N PHE A 771 -8.72 6.99 18.59
CA PHE A 771 -7.71 7.53 17.68
C PHE A 771 -6.39 7.81 18.40
N ALA A 772 -6.43 8.51 19.53
CA ALA A 772 -5.25 8.79 20.34
C ALA A 772 -4.61 7.50 20.87
N LYS A 773 -5.42 6.52 21.27
CA LYS A 773 -4.94 5.24 21.77
C LYS A 773 -4.26 4.40 20.69
N ASN A 774 -4.78 4.37 19.45
CA ASN A 774 -4.29 3.44 18.45
C ASN A 774 -3.29 4.07 17.45
N LEU A 775 -3.52 5.31 17.03
CA LEU A 775 -2.78 5.93 15.92
C LEU A 775 -1.73 6.96 16.37
N VAL A 776 -1.81 7.47 17.60
CA VAL A 776 -0.81 8.41 18.13
C VAL A 776 0.36 7.64 18.76
N SER A 777 1.58 8.00 18.36
CA SER A 777 2.82 7.34 18.81
C SER A 777 3.01 7.41 20.33
N GLN A 778 3.65 6.40 20.92
CA GLN A 778 3.94 6.36 22.37
C GLN A 778 4.83 7.52 22.85
N GLN A 779 5.66 8.10 21.98
CA GLN A 779 6.50 9.25 22.31
C GLN A 779 5.64 10.51 22.55
N THR A 780 4.59 10.71 21.74
CA THR A 780 3.62 11.81 21.93
C THR A 780 2.76 11.60 23.18
N LYS A 781 2.49 10.35 23.56
CA LYS A 781 1.77 9.98 24.80
C LYS A 781 2.57 10.17 26.09
N ARG A 782 3.89 10.37 26.02
CA ARG A 782 4.77 10.58 27.20
C ARG A 782 4.94 12.05 27.61
N MET A 783 4.34 13.00 26.88
CA MET A 783 4.12 14.34 27.43
C MET A 783 3.13 14.22 28.60
N PRO A 784 3.21 15.05 29.67
CA PRO A 784 2.73 14.66 30.99
C PRO A 784 1.21 14.43 31.02
N PHE A 785 0.80 13.17 31.05
CA PHE A 785 -0.62 12.74 31.02
C PHE A 785 -1.11 12.10 32.33
N ASP A 786 -0.33 12.15 33.43
CA ASP A 786 -0.76 11.60 34.72
C ASP A 786 -0.97 12.69 35.76
N ARG A 787 -2.16 13.31 35.74
CA ARG A 787 -2.79 13.89 36.94
C ARG A 787 -4.28 13.59 36.91
N GLU A 788 -4.67 12.54 37.62
CA GLU A 788 -6.07 12.17 37.83
C GLU A 788 -6.75 13.17 38.77
N THR A 789 -7.39 14.20 38.19
CA THR A 789 -8.43 14.99 38.84
C THR A 789 -9.66 15.04 37.90
N PRO A 790 -10.90 15.16 38.41
CA PRO A 790 -12.09 15.23 37.56
C PRO A 790 -12.07 16.40 36.57
N GLU A 791 -11.40 17.51 36.88
CA GLU A 791 -11.15 18.62 35.95
C GLU A 791 -10.20 18.25 34.80
N ALA A 792 -9.28 17.30 35.00
CA ALA A 792 -8.37 16.81 33.97
C ALA A 792 -9.08 15.96 32.90
N SER A 793 -10.27 15.39 33.19
CA SER A 793 -11.01 14.56 32.23
C SER A 793 -11.52 15.36 31.03
N GLN A 794 -12.05 16.56 31.26
CA GLN A 794 -12.50 17.47 30.19
C GLN A 794 -11.32 18.06 29.41
N GLU A 795 -10.20 18.37 30.09
CA GLU A 795 -8.97 18.84 29.43
C GLU A 795 -8.33 17.75 28.56
N ASN A 796 -8.35 16.49 29.00
CA ASN A 796 -7.89 15.35 28.22
C ASN A 796 -8.77 15.11 26.99
N ASN A 797 -10.10 15.15 27.13
CA ASN A 797 -11.03 14.99 26.00
C ASN A 797 -10.86 16.12 24.96
N LYS A 798 -10.67 17.36 25.41
CA LYS A 798 -10.39 18.49 24.51
C LYS A 798 -9.06 18.33 23.79
N THR A 799 -8.04 17.84 24.48
CA THR A 799 -6.72 17.57 23.89
C THR A 799 -6.79 16.47 22.83
N TYR A 800 -7.50 15.36 23.11
CA TYR A 800 -7.71 14.29 22.14
C TYR A 800 -8.53 14.77 20.94
N ALA A 801 -9.59 15.56 21.16
CA ALA A 801 -10.37 16.15 20.08
C ALA A 801 -9.55 17.12 19.20
N ALA A 802 -8.62 17.88 19.79
CA ALA A 802 -7.71 18.76 19.06
C ALA A 802 -6.63 18.02 18.26
N LEU A 803 -6.28 16.79 18.64
CA LEU A 803 -5.41 15.89 17.86
C LEU A 803 -6.19 15.20 16.73
N PHE A 804 -7.46 14.88 16.96
CA PHE A 804 -8.32 14.20 15.99
C PHE A 804 -8.86 15.13 14.90
N SER A 805 -9.19 16.39 15.24
CA SER A 805 -9.86 17.32 14.33
C SER A 805 -9.12 17.58 13.01
N PRO A 806 -7.78 17.75 12.94
CA PRO A 806 -7.11 17.97 11.66
C PRO A 806 -7.24 16.75 10.75
N PHE A 807 -7.10 15.55 11.33
CA PHE A 807 -7.19 14.30 10.58
C PHE A 807 -8.60 14.04 10.05
N TRP A 808 -9.61 14.22 10.90
CA TRP A 808 -11.00 14.12 10.48
C TRP A 808 -11.33 15.13 9.37
N ASN A 809 -10.90 16.38 9.52
CA ASN A 809 -11.16 17.42 8.54
C ASN A 809 -10.51 17.14 7.19
N GLU A 810 -9.31 16.55 7.15
CA GLU A 810 -8.68 16.11 5.90
C GLU A 810 -9.47 14.98 5.22
N ILE A 811 -10.03 14.03 5.98
CA ILE A 811 -10.94 13.01 5.41
C ILE A 811 -12.15 13.68 4.76
N ILE A 812 -12.78 14.62 5.45
CA ILE A 812 -13.96 15.32 4.93
C ILE A 812 -13.60 16.16 3.68
N LYS A 813 -12.44 16.83 3.69
CA LYS A 813 -11.94 17.57 2.52
C LYS A 813 -11.66 16.64 1.34
N SER A 814 -11.03 15.49 1.56
CA SER A 814 -10.81 14.49 0.52
C SER A 814 -12.13 13.97 -0.05
N LEU A 815 -13.14 13.70 0.79
CA LEU A 815 -14.49 13.36 0.32
C LEU A 815 -15.12 14.49 -0.50
N ARG A 816 -14.79 15.75 -0.20
CA ARG A 816 -15.23 16.91 -0.98
C ARG A 816 -14.45 17.06 -2.28
N GLU A 817 -13.15 16.83 -2.29
CA GLU A 817 -12.28 16.86 -3.48
C GLU A 817 -12.66 15.77 -4.48
N GLU A 818 -13.06 14.60 -3.99
CA GLU A 818 -13.67 13.52 -4.79
C GLU A 818 -15.17 13.75 -5.07
N ASP A 819 -15.69 14.95 -4.73
CA ASP A 819 -17.06 15.42 -4.95
C ASP A 819 -18.18 14.57 -4.31
N TYR A 820 -17.88 13.63 -3.40
CA TYR A 820 -18.90 12.78 -2.77
C TYR A 820 -19.87 13.54 -1.84
N ILE A 821 -19.45 14.67 -1.30
CA ILE A 821 -20.23 15.52 -0.39
C ILE A 821 -20.34 16.95 -0.93
N SER A 822 -21.44 17.63 -0.61
CA SER A 822 -21.62 19.05 -0.95
C SER A 822 -20.84 19.98 -0.01
N ASN A 823 -20.60 21.25 -0.42
CA ASN A 823 -20.02 22.27 0.46
C ASN A 823 -20.81 22.44 1.78
N ARG A 824 -22.14 22.35 1.70
CA ARG A 824 -23.01 22.42 2.87
C ARG A 824 -22.81 21.21 3.80
N GLU A 825 -22.70 20.00 3.26
CA GLU A 825 -22.43 18.80 4.07
C GLU A 825 -21.01 18.83 4.66
N MET A 826 -20.03 19.34 3.92
CA MET A 826 -18.68 19.58 4.42
C MET A 826 -18.71 20.50 5.64
N ASP A 827 -19.36 21.67 5.56
CA ASP A 827 -19.49 22.62 6.68
C ASP A 827 -20.16 21.99 7.92
N LEU A 828 -21.06 21.01 7.72
CA LEU A 828 -21.73 20.29 8.81
C LEU A 828 -20.85 19.21 9.45
N LEU A 829 -19.98 18.58 8.66
CA LEU A 829 -19.11 17.47 9.08
C LEU A 829 -17.78 17.95 9.69
N LEU A 830 -17.32 19.15 9.36
CA LEU A 830 -16.06 19.69 9.88
C LEU A 830 -16.09 19.90 11.41
N ILE A 831 -14.98 19.55 12.05
CA ILE A 831 -14.74 19.75 13.48
C ILE A 831 -13.87 21.00 13.64
N PRO A 832 -14.24 21.98 14.49
CA PRO A 832 -13.36 23.08 14.83
C PRO A 832 -12.03 22.57 15.41
N SER A 833 -10.96 23.35 15.27
CA SER A 833 -9.63 22.94 15.71
C SER A 833 -9.53 22.61 17.21
N ASN A 834 -10.52 23.03 18.03
CA ASN A 834 -10.57 22.87 19.48
C ASN A 834 -9.32 23.40 20.22
N ARG A 835 -8.47 24.16 19.53
CA ARG A 835 -7.32 24.90 20.08
C ARG A 835 -7.67 26.33 20.50
N GLY A 836 -8.90 26.77 20.20
CA GLY A 836 -9.39 28.10 20.50
C GLY A 836 -9.65 28.35 21.99
N SER A 837 -10.06 29.59 22.29
CA SER A 837 -10.23 30.09 23.66
C SER A 837 -11.41 29.48 24.44
N LEU A 838 -12.34 28.80 23.78
CA LEU A 838 -13.48 28.15 24.43
C LEU A 838 -13.00 26.95 25.25
N ARG A 839 -13.44 26.81 26.50
CA ARG A 839 -13.01 25.71 27.40
C ARG A 839 -13.64 24.35 27.07
N LEU A 840 -14.66 24.31 26.20
CA LEU A 840 -15.39 23.10 25.82
C LEU A 840 -14.90 22.49 24.49
N VAL A 841 -15.28 21.23 24.26
CA VAL A 841 -15.08 20.54 22.98
C VAL A 841 -16.20 20.94 22.02
N GLN A 842 -15.85 21.53 20.89
CA GLN A 842 -16.80 21.84 19.83
C GLN A 842 -16.95 20.63 18.92
N TRP A 843 -18.10 19.97 19.01
CA TRP A 843 -18.46 18.83 18.18
C TRP A 843 -18.96 19.25 16.80
N PRO A 844 -18.84 18.44 15.76
CA PRO A 844 -19.31 18.81 14.42
C PRO A 844 -20.84 19.06 14.39
N LEU A 845 -21.28 19.99 13.53
CA LEU A 845 -22.66 20.51 13.55
C LEU A 845 -23.71 19.45 13.23
N PHE A 846 -23.37 18.40 12.48
CA PHE A 846 -24.33 17.33 12.20
C PHE A 846 -24.82 16.63 13.47
N LEU A 847 -23.99 16.52 14.53
CA LEU A 847 -24.39 15.95 15.83
C LEU A 847 -25.27 16.90 16.64
N LEU A 848 -25.03 18.21 16.49
CA LEU A 848 -25.72 19.27 17.24
C LEU A 848 -27.00 19.77 16.54
N SER A 849 -27.22 19.36 15.29
CA SER A 849 -28.35 19.80 14.47
C SER A 849 -29.69 19.58 15.16
N SER A 850 -30.57 20.58 15.10
CA SER A 850 -31.89 20.59 15.75
C SER A 850 -31.91 20.47 17.29
N LYS A 851 -30.78 20.24 17.97
CA LYS A 851 -30.71 20.08 19.44
C LYS A 851 -31.05 21.37 20.18
N ILE A 852 -30.62 22.53 19.67
CA ILE A 852 -30.97 23.82 20.27
C ILE A 852 -32.48 24.07 20.19
N LEU A 853 -33.11 23.78 19.05
CA LEU A 853 -34.55 23.96 18.89
C LEU A 853 -35.33 23.08 19.90
N LEU A 854 -34.90 21.82 20.07
CA LEU A 854 -35.46 20.92 21.07
C LEU A 854 -35.23 21.43 22.50
N ALA A 855 -34.05 21.95 22.81
CA ALA A 855 -33.75 22.53 24.12
C ALA A 855 -34.63 23.76 24.42
N VAL A 856 -34.94 24.56 23.40
CA VAL A 856 -35.83 25.72 23.49
C VAL A 856 -37.27 25.29 23.75
N ASP A 857 -37.76 24.27 23.04
CA ASP A 857 -39.10 23.71 23.26
C ASP A 857 -39.22 23.16 24.69
N LEU A 858 -38.20 22.44 25.18
CA LEU A 858 -38.12 21.97 26.57
C LEU A 858 -38.12 23.12 27.58
N ALA A 859 -37.48 24.25 27.26
CA ALA A 859 -37.43 25.42 28.12
C ALA A 859 -38.76 26.19 28.15
N ILE A 860 -39.50 26.26 27.04
CA ILE A 860 -40.83 26.89 26.99
C ILE A 860 -41.84 26.10 27.81
N ASP A 861 -41.76 24.77 27.74
CA ASP A 861 -42.64 23.85 28.47
C ASP A 861 -42.24 23.66 29.94
N CYS A 862 -41.14 24.28 30.38
CA CYS A 862 -40.63 24.13 31.73
C CYS A 862 -41.51 24.88 32.74
N LYS A 863 -42.08 24.13 33.68
CA LYS A 863 -42.77 24.65 34.87
C LYS A 863 -42.02 24.36 36.18
N ASP A 864 -40.93 23.58 36.08
CA ASP A 864 -40.17 23.03 37.20
C ASP A 864 -38.90 23.86 37.50
N THR A 865 -38.06 23.39 38.42
CA THR A 865 -36.84 24.10 38.85
C THR A 865 -35.73 24.09 37.78
N GLN A 866 -34.74 24.99 37.90
CA GLN A 866 -33.57 25.04 37.01
C GLN A 866 -32.84 23.69 36.92
N ALA A 867 -32.74 22.97 38.05
CA ALA A 867 -32.05 21.68 38.11
C ALA A 867 -32.78 20.61 37.29
N ASP A 868 -34.11 20.59 37.32
CA ASP A 868 -34.93 19.63 36.56
C ASP A 868 -34.83 19.90 35.05
N LEU A 869 -34.85 21.18 34.65
CA LEU A 869 -34.64 21.57 33.26
C LEU A 869 -33.26 21.14 32.76
N TRP A 870 -32.21 21.42 33.54
CA TRP A 870 -30.85 21.03 33.18
C TRP A 870 -30.69 19.50 33.12
N ASN A 871 -31.28 18.75 34.07
CA ASN A 871 -31.29 17.29 34.03
C ASN A 871 -32.00 16.74 32.80
N ARG A 872 -33.09 17.37 32.35
CA ARG A 872 -33.76 17.01 31.09
C ARG A 872 -32.88 17.29 29.88
N ILE A 873 -32.12 18.38 29.91
CA ILE A 873 -31.17 18.73 28.85
C ILE A 873 -29.99 17.75 28.81
N CYS A 874 -29.44 17.40 29.97
CA CYS A 874 -28.32 16.47 30.10
C CYS A 874 -28.65 15.01 29.77
N LYS A 875 -29.93 14.64 29.58
CA LYS A 875 -30.29 13.31 29.03
C LYS A 875 -29.70 13.06 27.64
N ASP A 876 -29.45 14.14 26.89
CA ASP A 876 -28.76 14.10 25.61
C ASP A 876 -27.47 14.93 25.73
N GLU A 877 -26.33 14.25 25.82
CA GLU A 877 -25.02 14.88 26.03
C GLU A 877 -24.72 15.93 24.95
N TYR A 878 -25.05 15.65 23.68
CA TYR A 878 -24.88 16.60 22.57
C TYR A 878 -25.79 17.82 22.68
N MET A 879 -26.96 17.69 23.31
CA MET A 879 -27.85 18.83 23.56
C MET A 879 -27.28 19.76 24.63
N ALA A 880 -26.69 19.21 25.70
CA ALA A 880 -25.97 20.00 26.70
C ALA A 880 -24.78 20.75 26.07
N TYR A 881 -23.97 20.07 25.25
CA TYR A 881 -22.87 20.72 24.52
C TYR A 881 -23.35 21.81 23.56
N ALA A 882 -24.44 21.59 22.82
CA ALA A 882 -25.00 22.59 21.91
C ALA A 882 -25.44 23.86 22.64
N VAL A 883 -26.09 23.72 23.80
CA VAL A 883 -26.54 24.86 24.62
C VAL A 883 -25.35 25.64 25.18
N GLN A 884 -24.36 24.93 25.74
CA GLN A 884 -23.14 25.56 26.26
C GLN A 884 -22.35 26.27 25.15
N GLU A 885 -22.15 25.60 24.00
CA GLU A 885 -21.45 26.20 22.86
C GLU A 885 -22.17 27.44 22.35
N CYS A 886 -23.51 27.41 22.24
CA CYS A 886 -24.30 28.56 21.83
C CYS A 886 -24.10 29.75 22.78
N TYR A 887 -24.19 29.52 24.09
CA TYR A 887 -24.03 30.57 25.11
C TYR A 887 -22.68 31.29 25.01
N TYR A 888 -21.57 30.53 25.02
CA TYR A 888 -20.21 31.11 24.95
C TYR A 888 -19.87 31.68 23.57
N SER A 889 -20.43 31.11 22.49
CA SER A 889 -20.21 31.66 21.14
C SER A 889 -20.90 33.02 20.98
N ILE A 890 -22.11 33.18 21.52
CA ILE A 890 -22.81 34.48 21.51
C ILE A 890 -22.03 35.50 22.32
N GLU A 891 -21.53 35.13 23.51
CA GLU A 891 -20.72 36.01 24.37
C GLU A 891 -19.52 36.56 23.61
N LYS A 892 -18.75 35.66 22.99
CA LYS A 892 -17.54 36.01 22.24
C LYS A 892 -17.83 36.85 21.00
N ILE A 893 -18.87 36.50 20.23
CA ILE A 893 -19.27 37.26 19.04
C ILE A 893 -19.72 38.67 19.45
N LEU A 894 -20.57 38.81 20.47
CA LEU A 894 -21.04 40.12 20.93
C LEU A 894 -19.90 40.98 21.49
N HIS A 895 -18.95 40.40 22.23
CA HIS A 895 -17.75 41.13 22.67
C HIS A 895 -16.88 41.64 21.53
N SER A 896 -16.83 40.92 20.41
CA SER A 896 -16.05 41.33 19.24
C SER A 896 -16.73 42.36 18.34
N LEU A 897 -18.06 42.47 18.41
CA LEU A 897 -18.85 43.35 17.55
C LEU A 897 -19.01 44.75 18.14
N VAL A 898 -18.97 44.88 19.46
CA VAL A 898 -19.45 46.05 20.17
C VAL A 898 -18.35 46.72 20.98
N ASP A 899 -18.17 48.03 20.75
CA ASP A 899 -17.18 48.87 21.44
C ASP A 899 -17.77 49.71 22.58
N GLY A 900 -16.91 50.08 23.54
CA GLY A 900 -17.19 51.09 24.57
C GLY A 900 -18.43 50.77 25.43
N GLU A 901 -19.46 51.61 25.29
CA GLU A 901 -20.70 51.53 26.09
C GLU A 901 -21.48 50.24 25.85
N GLY A 902 -21.48 49.70 24.62
CA GLY A 902 -22.20 48.46 24.35
C GLY A 902 -21.44 47.21 24.83
N ARG A 903 -20.11 47.28 25.00
CA ARG A 903 -19.33 46.21 25.64
C ARG A 903 -19.69 46.06 27.11
N LEU A 904 -19.88 47.19 27.81
CA LEU A 904 -20.33 47.21 29.21
C LEU A 904 -21.71 46.57 29.38
N TRP A 905 -22.59 46.70 28.38
CA TRP A 905 -23.88 46.01 28.37
C TRP A 905 -23.72 44.48 28.30
N VAL A 906 -22.88 43.98 27.38
CA VAL A 906 -22.60 42.53 27.26
C VAL A 906 -22.00 41.99 28.56
N GLU A 907 -20.95 42.61 29.10
CA GLU A 907 -20.28 42.17 30.34
C GLU A 907 -21.26 42.09 31.52
N ARG A 908 -22.16 43.08 31.63
CA ARG A 908 -23.11 43.13 32.74
C ARG A 908 -24.22 42.09 32.62
N ILE A 909 -24.79 41.89 31.44
CA ILE A 909 -25.82 40.85 31.23
C ILE A 909 -25.25 39.47 31.49
N TYR A 910 -24.09 39.15 30.93
CA TYR A 910 -23.47 37.83 31.13
C TYR A 910 -23.07 37.60 32.59
N ARG A 911 -22.61 38.64 33.31
CA ARG A 911 -22.36 38.54 34.75
C ARG A 911 -23.63 38.21 35.54
N GLU A 912 -24.74 38.87 35.24
CA GLU A 912 -26.01 38.67 35.95
C GLU A 912 -26.62 37.29 35.66
N ILE A 913 -26.53 36.83 34.41
CA ILE A 913 -26.92 35.48 34.01
C ILE A 913 -26.02 34.45 34.72
N ASN A 914 -24.71 34.64 34.74
CA ASN A 914 -23.77 33.72 35.41
C ASN A 914 -24.00 33.67 36.92
N ASN A 915 -24.28 34.79 37.58
CA ASN A 915 -24.66 34.83 39.00
C ASN A 915 -25.96 34.06 39.22
N SER A 916 -26.98 34.29 38.39
CA SER A 916 -28.26 33.56 38.48
C SER A 916 -28.11 32.05 38.25
N ILE A 917 -27.21 31.64 37.34
CA ILE A 917 -26.87 30.22 37.14
C ILE A 917 -26.27 29.63 38.42
N SER A 918 -25.36 30.35 39.08
CA SER A 918 -24.69 29.91 40.31
C SER A 918 -25.63 29.85 41.52
N GLU A 919 -26.63 30.73 41.58
CA GLU A 919 -27.64 30.79 42.64
C GLU A 919 -28.83 29.86 42.39
N GLY A 920 -28.93 29.24 41.21
CA GLY A 920 -30.02 28.33 40.85
C GLY A 920 -31.36 29.04 40.53
N SER A 921 -31.31 30.35 40.26
CA SER A 921 -32.48 31.24 40.10
C SER A 921 -32.83 31.58 38.64
N LEU A 922 -32.23 30.90 37.65
CA LEU A 922 -32.36 31.25 36.22
C LEU A 922 -33.80 31.35 35.70
N VAL A 923 -34.70 30.47 36.18
CA VAL A 923 -36.13 30.45 35.77
C VAL A 923 -36.91 31.64 36.34
N ILE A 924 -36.40 32.27 37.40
CA ILE A 924 -36.97 33.48 38.02
C ILE A 924 -36.40 34.73 37.34
N THR A 925 -35.10 34.72 37.04
CA THR A 925 -34.38 35.82 36.37
C THR A 925 -34.78 36.00 34.90
N LEU A 926 -35.04 34.90 34.17
CA LEU A 926 -35.29 34.93 32.72
C LEU A 926 -36.69 34.42 32.34
N SER A 927 -37.35 35.16 31.44
CA SER A 927 -38.60 34.73 30.81
C SER A 927 -38.33 33.77 29.66
N LEU A 928 -38.25 32.46 29.96
CA LEU A 928 -37.94 31.40 28.99
C LEU A 928 -38.91 31.36 27.79
N LYS A 929 -40.14 31.85 27.94
CA LYS A 929 -41.13 31.95 26.84
C LYS A 929 -40.72 32.92 25.73
N LYS A 930 -39.82 33.87 26.01
CA LYS A 930 -39.35 34.88 25.05
C LYS A 930 -38.05 34.49 24.35
N LEU A 931 -37.45 33.36 24.71
CA LEU A 931 -36.22 32.84 24.12
C LEU A 931 -36.29 32.62 22.58
N PRO A 932 -37.42 32.16 22.00
CA PRO A 932 -37.55 32.06 20.54
C PRO A 932 -37.40 33.39 19.81
N VAL A 933 -37.89 34.49 20.42
CA VAL A 933 -37.81 35.84 19.84
C VAL A 933 -36.35 36.32 19.84
N VAL A 934 -35.61 36.04 20.91
CA VAL A 934 -34.17 36.33 21.01
C VAL A 934 -33.40 35.57 19.92
N LEU A 935 -33.66 34.26 19.77
CA LEU A 935 -33.02 33.44 18.74
C LEU A 935 -33.34 33.91 17.32
N GLN A 936 -34.56 34.38 17.06
CA GLN A 936 -34.96 34.93 15.77
C GLN A 936 -34.16 36.21 15.44
N LYS A 937 -34.03 37.14 16.39
CA LYS A 937 -33.26 38.37 16.22
C LYS A 937 -31.76 38.10 16.08
N LEU A 938 -31.23 37.17 16.86
CA LEU A 938 -29.85 36.71 16.76
C LEU A 938 -29.54 36.07 15.39
N THR A 939 -30.44 35.23 14.89
CA THR A 939 -30.29 34.59 13.57
C THR A 939 -30.26 35.63 12.46
N ALA A 940 -31.09 36.68 12.55
CA ALA A 940 -31.07 37.79 11.60
C ALA A 940 -29.73 38.55 11.63
N LEU A 941 -29.20 38.83 12.83
CA LEU A 941 -27.88 39.47 13.00
C LEU A 941 -26.75 38.62 12.38
N LEU A 942 -26.71 37.32 12.69
CA LEU A 942 -25.70 36.41 12.18
C LEU A 942 -25.78 36.24 10.65
N GLY A 943 -26.99 36.28 10.08
CA GLY A 943 -27.21 36.25 8.63
C GLY A 943 -26.58 37.45 7.92
N LEU A 944 -26.62 38.64 8.53
CA LEU A 944 -25.97 39.86 8.01
C LEU A 944 -24.45 39.78 8.14
N LEU A 945 -23.94 39.31 9.28
CA LEU A 945 -22.49 39.19 9.56
C LEU A 945 -21.79 38.11 8.70
N ARG A 946 -22.56 37.18 8.11
CA ARG A 946 -22.04 36.15 7.21
C ARG A 946 -21.60 36.69 5.85
N ASN A 947 -22.20 37.77 5.38
CA ASN A 947 -21.95 38.32 4.05
C ASN A 947 -20.54 38.93 3.95
N GLU A 948 -19.88 38.77 2.80
CA GLU A 948 -18.53 39.32 2.59
C GLU A 948 -18.51 40.85 2.47
N LYS A 949 -19.66 41.46 2.14
CA LYS A 949 -19.82 42.91 2.07
C LYS A 949 -20.31 43.43 3.44
N PRO A 950 -19.61 44.39 4.06
CA PRO A 950 -20.02 44.95 5.34
C PRO A 950 -21.28 45.81 5.17
N GLU A 951 -22.39 45.36 5.76
CA GLU A 951 -23.63 46.14 5.87
C GLU A 951 -23.75 46.74 7.28
N GLU A 952 -22.84 47.67 7.61
CA GLU A 952 -22.67 48.21 8.97
C GLU A 952 -23.96 48.80 9.55
N LYS A 953 -24.75 49.53 8.74
CA LYS A 953 -26.05 50.09 9.17
C LYS A 953 -27.11 49.02 9.47
N GLY A 954 -27.11 47.95 8.67
CA GLY A 954 -28.02 46.82 8.86
C GLY A 954 -27.66 46.01 10.12
N ALA A 955 -26.37 45.75 10.32
CA ALA A 955 -25.86 45.09 11.52
C ALA A 955 -26.12 45.93 12.79
N ALA A 956 -25.91 47.25 12.74
CA ALA A 956 -26.19 48.16 13.86
C ALA A 956 -27.65 48.14 14.29
N ASN A 957 -28.58 48.19 13.33
CA ASN A 957 -30.00 48.05 13.62
C ASN A 957 -30.34 46.66 14.18
N ALA A 958 -29.75 45.59 13.64
CA ALA A 958 -29.99 44.22 14.15
C ALA A 958 -29.47 44.02 15.58
N VAL A 959 -28.30 44.58 15.94
CA VAL A 959 -27.78 44.57 17.32
C VAL A 959 -28.68 45.39 18.24
N TYR A 960 -29.17 46.56 17.79
CA TYR A 960 -30.11 47.36 18.57
C TYR A 960 -31.42 46.62 18.86
N GLN A 961 -31.98 45.93 17.86
CA GLN A 961 -33.18 45.09 18.04
C GLN A 961 -32.91 43.91 18.99
N LEU A 962 -31.71 43.32 18.93
CA LEU A 962 -31.33 42.26 19.87
C LEU A 962 -31.22 42.82 21.30
N TYR A 963 -30.62 43.99 21.48
CA TYR A 963 -30.55 44.71 22.75
C TYR A 963 -31.95 44.95 23.33
N GLU A 964 -32.88 45.47 22.52
CA GLU A 964 -34.24 45.77 22.97
C GLU A 964 -34.96 44.52 23.49
N VAL A 965 -34.92 43.42 22.72
CA VAL A 965 -35.58 42.16 23.10
C VAL A 965 -34.90 41.53 24.32
N VAL A 966 -33.57 41.51 24.38
CA VAL A 966 -32.85 40.90 25.52
C VAL A 966 -33.07 41.71 26.81
N THR A 967 -33.06 43.03 26.74
CA THR A 967 -33.18 43.87 27.96
C THR A 967 -34.63 44.05 28.42
N HIS A 968 -35.60 44.15 27.51
CA HIS A 968 -37.00 44.41 27.88
C HIS A 968 -37.93 43.21 27.87
N ASP A 969 -37.64 42.17 27.06
CA ASP A 969 -38.51 40.99 26.94
C ASP A 969 -37.95 39.74 27.63
N LEU A 970 -36.62 39.55 27.66
CA LEU A 970 -36.00 38.34 28.22
C LEU A 970 -35.82 38.41 29.75
N LEU A 971 -35.45 39.57 30.30
CA LEU A 971 -35.21 39.75 31.74
C LEU A 971 -36.52 39.94 32.52
N SER A 972 -36.54 39.46 33.76
CA SER A 972 -37.67 39.69 34.68
C SER A 972 -37.82 41.17 35.06
N PRO A 973 -39.02 41.62 35.48
CA PRO A 973 -39.30 43.03 35.79
C PRO A 973 -38.35 43.62 36.84
N ASP A 974 -37.97 42.82 37.85
CA ASP A 974 -37.13 43.25 38.97
C ASP A 974 -35.70 43.61 38.52
N LEU A 975 -35.14 42.84 37.57
CA LEU A 975 -33.83 43.09 36.98
C LEU A 975 -33.87 44.17 35.89
N ARG A 976 -35.00 44.29 35.19
CA ARG A 976 -35.23 45.35 34.20
C ARG A 976 -35.14 46.73 34.87
N GLU A 977 -35.76 46.91 36.04
CA GLU A 977 -35.70 48.16 36.79
C GLU A 977 -34.28 48.51 37.26
N GLN A 978 -33.44 47.51 37.58
CA GLN A 978 -32.03 47.68 37.97
C GLN A 978 -31.08 47.98 36.80
N LEU A 979 -31.45 47.60 35.57
CA LEU A 979 -30.68 47.87 34.35
C LEU A 979 -31.08 49.21 33.72
N ASP A 980 -32.37 49.55 33.72
CA ASP A 980 -32.91 50.82 33.19
C ASP A 980 -32.50 52.03 34.05
N THR A 981 -32.09 51.84 35.31
CA THR A 981 -31.60 52.91 36.20
C THR A 981 -30.14 53.34 35.97
N TRP A 982 -29.40 52.71 35.05
CA TRP A 982 -28.00 53.10 34.81
C TRP A 982 -27.87 54.23 33.79
N ASN A 983 -27.68 55.45 34.31
CA ASN A 983 -27.59 56.73 33.59
C ASN A 983 -26.63 56.76 32.38
N ILE A 984 -25.68 55.83 32.24
CA ILE A 984 -24.72 55.80 31.14
C ILE A 984 -25.34 55.16 29.88
N LEU A 985 -25.96 53.98 30.02
CA LEU A 985 -26.60 53.27 28.89
C LEU A 985 -27.91 53.94 28.47
N ALA A 986 -28.70 54.41 29.44
CA ALA A 986 -29.94 55.14 29.16
C ALA A 986 -29.68 56.48 28.46
N ARG A 987 -28.61 57.21 28.85
CA ARG A 987 -28.19 58.45 28.18
C ARG A 987 -27.67 58.18 26.76
N ALA A 988 -26.82 57.17 26.59
CA ALA A 988 -26.33 56.74 25.27
C ALA A 988 -27.45 56.30 24.31
N ARG A 989 -28.49 55.63 24.84
CA ARG A 989 -29.70 55.25 24.10
C ARG A 989 -30.50 56.47 23.67
N ASN A 990 -30.76 57.40 24.59
CA ASN A 990 -31.56 58.61 24.32
C ASN A 990 -30.87 59.57 23.35
N GLU A 991 -29.54 59.54 23.27
CA GLU A 991 -28.74 60.35 22.35
C GLU A 991 -28.41 59.63 21.02
N GLY A 992 -28.90 58.40 20.82
CA GLY A 992 -28.65 57.61 19.59
C GLY A 992 -27.18 57.20 19.40
N ARG A 993 -26.37 57.21 20.46
CA ARG A 993 -24.94 56.85 20.43
C ARG A 993 -24.70 55.35 20.54
N LEU A 994 -25.63 54.62 21.14
CA LEU A 994 -25.55 53.17 21.36
C LEU A 994 -25.53 52.40 20.01
N PHE A 995 -24.49 51.59 19.79
CA PHE A 995 -24.24 50.80 18.56
C PHE A 995 -24.07 51.63 17.26
N SER A 996 -23.76 52.92 17.37
CA SER A 996 -23.49 53.80 16.22
C SER A 996 -22.23 53.41 15.42
N ARG A 997 -21.29 52.71 16.07
CA ARG A 997 -20.05 52.17 15.49
C ARG A 997 -19.95 50.70 15.89
N ILE A 998 -19.93 49.80 14.91
CA ILE A 998 -19.75 48.35 15.10
C ILE A 998 -18.44 47.95 14.46
N GLU A 999 -17.67 47.13 15.16
CA GLU A 999 -16.48 46.50 14.58
C GLU A 999 -16.91 45.29 13.77
N TRP A 1000 -16.65 45.31 12.46
CA TRP A 1000 -16.89 44.14 11.62
C TRP A 1000 -15.85 43.05 11.95
N PRO A 1001 -16.24 41.77 12.12
CA PRO A 1001 -15.32 40.72 12.51
C PRO A 1001 -14.27 40.49 11.41
N LYS A 1002 -13.05 40.97 11.65
CA LYS A 1002 -11.89 40.78 10.76
C LYS A 1002 -11.16 39.48 11.05
N ASP A 1003 -11.20 39.02 12.30
CA ASP A 1003 -10.53 37.80 12.71
C ASP A 1003 -11.16 36.57 12.05
N PRO A 1004 -10.35 35.70 11.43
CA PRO A 1004 -10.86 34.51 10.74
C PRO A 1004 -11.60 33.56 11.69
N GLU A 1005 -11.14 33.45 12.94
CA GLU A 1005 -11.76 32.60 13.97
C GLU A 1005 -13.18 33.07 14.31
N ILE A 1006 -13.39 34.39 14.44
CA ILE A 1006 -14.72 34.95 14.74
C ILE A 1006 -15.64 34.80 13.52
N ARG A 1007 -15.12 34.99 12.30
CA ARG A 1007 -15.90 34.78 11.08
C ARG A 1007 -16.36 33.32 10.93
N GLU A 1008 -15.50 32.36 11.28
CA GLU A 1008 -15.87 30.94 11.32
C GLU A 1008 -16.91 30.66 12.41
N GLN A 1009 -16.76 31.26 13.60
CA GLN A 1009 -17.74 31.13 14.69
C GLN A 1009 -19.11 31.72 14.30
N VAL A 1010 -19.15 32.86 13.61
CA VAL A 1010 -20.41 33.46 13.10
C VAL A 1010 -21.08 32.53 12.09
N LYS A 1011 -20.33 32.00 11.12
CA LYS A 1011 -20.84 31.03 10.14
C LYS A 1011 -21.37 29.77 10.82
N ARG A 1012 -20.62 29.24 11.79
CA ARG A 1012 -20.95 28.03 12.54
C ARG A 1012 -22.19 28.21 13.40
N LEU A 1013 -22.28 29.30 14.16
CA LEU A 1013 -23.43 29.60 15.00
C LEU A 1013 -24.70 29.82 14.16
N TYR A 1014 -24.57 30.51 13.01
CA TYR A 1014 -25.69 30.64 12.07
C TYR A 1014 -26.19 29.27 11.60
N LEU A 1015 -25.31 28.35 11.22
CA LEU A 1015 -25.70 27.00 10.81
C LEU A 1015 -26.32 26.20 11.96
N LEU A 1016 -25.77 26.31 13.17
CA LEU A 1016 -26.28 25.65 14.37
C LEU A 1016 -27.74 26.04 14.69
N LEU A 1017 -28.10 27.30 14.47
CA LEU A 1017 -29.46 27.83 14.70
C LEU A 1017 -30.44 27.59 13.54
N THR A 1018 -29.94 27.46 12.31
CA THR A 1018 -30.80 27.41 11.11
C THR A 1018 -31.01 26.01 10.53
N VAL A 1019 -30.09 25.08 10.78
CA VAL A 1019 -30.14 23.73 10.19
C VAL A 1019 -31.12 22.86 10.95
N LYS A 1020 -32.20 22.47 10.27
CA LYS A 1020 -33.27 21.59 10.76
C LYS A 1020 -33.20 20.16 10.21
N ASP A 1021 -32.15 19.86 9.44
CA ASP A 1021 -32.01 18.55 8.82
C ASP A 1021 -31.73 17.48 9.89
N SER A 1022 -32.37 16.32 9.76
CA SER A 1022 -32.09 15.18 10.65
C SER A 1022 -30.65 14.69 10.44
N ALA A 1023 -29.88 14.66 11.53
CA ALA A 1023 -28.51 14.15 11.56
C ALA A 1023 -28.35 12.78 10.88
N ALA A 1024 -29.37 11.92 10.95
CA ALA A 1024 -29.35 10.55 10.43
C ALA A 1024 -29.05 10.43 8.92
N ASN A 1025 -29.29 11.49 8.15
CA ASN A 1025 -29.18 11.48 6.69
C ASN A 1025 -27.88 12.09 6.14
N ILE A 1026 -26.95 12.53 6.98
CA ILE A 1026 -25.71 13.23 6.56
C ILE A 1026 -24.50 12.29 6.74
N PRO A 1027 -23.63 12.14 5.72
CA PRO A 1027 -23.78 12.61 4.32
C PRO A 1027 -24.85 11.80 3.56
N LYS A 1028 -25.47 12.36 2.51
CA LYS A 1028 -26.50 11.65 1.73
C LYS A 1028 -25.94 10.53 0.85
N ASN A 1029 -24.71 10.70 0.37
CA ASN A 1029 -24.07 9.77 -0.55
C ASN A 1029 -23.72 8.44 0.13
N LEU A 1030 -24.14 7.32 -0.47
CA LEU A 1030 -23.87 5.97 0.04
C LEU A 1030 -22.39 5.64 0.12
N GLU A 1031 -21.58 6.13 -0.82
CA GLU A 1031 -20.13 5.87 -0.84
C GLU A 1031 -19.42 6.65 0.28
N ALA A 1032 -19.81 7.91 0.50
CA ALA A 1032 -19.32 8.69 1.63
C ALA A 1032 -19.67 8.02 2.97
N ARG A 1033 -20.92 7.52 3.11
CA ARG A 1033 -21.35 6.75 4.29
C ARG A 1033 -20.48 5.51 4.48
N ARG A 1034 -20.32 4.70 3.41
CA ARG A 1034 -19.51 3.48 3.45
C ARG A 1034 -18.06 3.76 3.87
N ARG A 1035 -17.43 4.80 3.32
CA ARG A 1035 -16.05 5.18 3.66
C ARG A 1035 -15.91 5.65 5.10
N LEU A 1036 -16.85 6.47 5.59
CA LEU A 1036 -16.87 6.91 6.98
C LEU A 1036 -17.15 5.76 7.95
N GLU A 1037 -18.10 4.88 7.64
CA GLU A 1037 -18.39 3.67 8.41
C GLU A 1037 -17.17 2.73 8.45
N PHE A 1038 -16.51 2.52 7.31
CA PHE A 1038 -15.31 1.70 7.24
C PHE A 1038 -14.16 2.29 8.06
N PHE A 1039 -13.90 3.59 7.90
CA PHE A 1039 -12.88 4.30 8.66
C PHE A 1039 -13.14 4.21 10.17
N THR A 1040 -14.37 4.53 10.59
CA THR A 1040 -14.72 4.52 12.02
C THR A 1040 -14.67 3.10 12.58
N ASN A 1041 -15.18 2.09 11.88
CA ASN A 1041 -15.06 0.69 12.28
C ASN A 1041 -13.59 0.25 12.40
N SER A 1042 -12.70 0.72 11.52
CA SER A 1042 -11.26 0.40 11.60
C SER A 1042 -10.59 0.94 12.86
N LEU A 1043 -11.05 2.07 13.41
CA LEU A 1043 -10.51 2.62 14.65
C LEU A 1043 -10.73 1.69 15.85
N PHE A 1044 -11.85 0.97 15.90
CA PHE A 1044 -12.20 0.07 17.01
C PHE A 1044 -11.62 -1.34 16.85
N MET A 1045 -10.97 -1.63 15.72
CA MET A 1045 -10.24 -2.88 15.55
C MET A 1045 -8.94 -2.88 16.37
N ASP A 1046 -8.48 -4.08 16.73
CA ASP A 1046 -7.17 -4.24 17.35
C ASP A 1046 -6.07 -3.89 16.33
N MET A 1047 -5.46 -2.72 16.50
CA MET A 1047 -4.34 -2.24 15.68
C MET A 1047 -3.01 -2.31 16.44
N PRO A 1048 -1.90 -2.69 15.78
CA PRO A 1048 -0.58 -2.60 16.39
C PRO A 1048 -0.22 -1.13 16.68
N PRO A 1049 0.62 -0.86 17.70
CA PRO A 1049 0.99 0.51 18.04
C PRO A 1049 1.72 1.19 16.88
N ALA A 1050 1.28 2.40 16.52
CA ALA A 1050 1.90 3.19 15.46
C ALA A 1050 3.35 3.56 15.83
N LYS A 1051 4.28 3.20 14.95
CA LYS A 1051 5.68 3.64 15.04
C LYS A 1051 5.82 5.08 14.53
N PRO A 1052 6.84 5.83 14.99
CA PRO A 1052 7.19 7.11 14.39
C PRO A 1052 7.42 6.98 12.87
N VAL A 1053 7.15 8.05 12.11
CA VAL A 1053 7.33 8.06 10.65
C VAL A 1053 8.77 7.69 10.25
N CYS A 1054 9.77 8.09 11.02
CA CYS A 1054 11.17 7.75 10.79
C CYS A 1054 11.50 6.25 10.95
N GLU A 1055 10.64 5.49 11.63
CA GLU A 1055 10.79 4.04 11.82
C GLU A 1055 9.85 3.22 10.92
N MET A 1056 9.08 3.89 10.06
CA MET A 1056 8.14 3.24 9.15
C MET A 1056 8.88 2.36 8.15
N MET A 1057 8.32 1.20 7.84
CA MET A 1057 8.87 0.36 6.78
C MET A 1057 8.66 1.05 5.43
N PRO A 1058 9.70 1.09 4.57
CA PRO A 1058 9.51 1.62 3.22
C PRO A 1058 8.52 0.73 2.48
N PHE A 1059 7.54 1.35 1.84
CA PHE A 1059 6.62 0.68 0.94
C PHE A 1059 6.63 1.42 -0.40
N CYS A 1060 6.67 0.67 -1.49
CA CYS A 1060 6.45 1.20 -2.82
C CYS A 1060 5.01 0.88 -3.21
N VAL A 1061 4.26 1.91 -3.56
CA VAL A 1061 2.98 1.74 -4.23
C VAL A 1061 3.26 1.79 -5.72
N PHE A 1062 2.99 0.69 -6.42
CA PHE A 1062 2.86 0.77 -7.87
C PHE A 1062 1.55 1.49 -8.15
N THR A 1063 1.61 2.77 -8.47
CA THR A 1063 0.44 3.51 -8.96
C THR A 1063 0.19 3.04 -10.39
N PRO A 1064 -0.87 2.27 -10.69
CA PRO A 1064 -1.23 2.00 -12.07
C PRO A 1064 -1.53 3.32 -12.74
N TYR A 1065 -0.75 3.65 -13.76
CA TYR A 1065 -0.95 4.84 -14.55
C TYR A 1065 -2.12 4.59 -15.48
N TYR A 1066 -3.34 4.92 -15.03
CA TYR A 1066 -4.49 4.93 -15.92
C TYR A 1066 -4.33 6.12 -16.87
N SER A 1067 -4.11 5.85 -18.15
CA SER A 1067 -4.13 6.84 -19.23
C SER A 1067 -5.55 7.36 -19.53
N GLU A 1068 -6.48 7.16 -18.61
CA GLU A 1068 -7.89 7.46 -18.79
C GLU A 1068 -8.14 8.95 -18.57
N THR A 1069 -9.01 9.52 -19.41
CA THR A 1069 -9.37 10.94 -19.33
C THR A 1069 -10.34 11.11 -18.17
N VAL A 1070 -9.84 11.59 -17.03
CA VAL A 1070 -10.61 11.69 -15.77
C VAL A 1070 -11.49 12.96 -15.71
N LEU A 1071 -11.38 13.84 -16.71
CA LEU A 1071 -12.09 15.12 -16.77
C LEU A 1071 -12.87 15.23 -18.08
N TYR A 1072 -14.19 15.33 -17.98
CA TYR A 1072 -15.08 15.58 -19.11
C TYR A 1072 -15.55 17.03 -19.11
N SER A 1073 -15.59 17.66 -20.27
CA SER A 1073 -16.25 18.96 -20.41
C SER A 1073 -17.78 18.81 -20.32
N PRO A 1074 -18.51 19.87 -19.92
CA PRO A 1074 -19.98 19.85 -19.90
C PRO A 1074 -20.61 19.53 -21.26
N LYS A 1075 -19.87 19.79 -22.35
CA LYS A 1075 -20.29 19.47 -23.72
C LYS A 1075 -20.19 17.97 -23.98
N GLU A 1076 -19.06 17.34 -23.69
CA GLU A 1076 -18.83 15.90 -23.85
C GLU A 1076 -19.77 15.06 -22.95
N LEU A 1077 -20.11 15.57 -21.76
CA LEU A 1077 -21.08 14.91 -20.87
C LEU A 1077 -22.51 14.89 -21.45
N ARG A 1078 -22.87 15.91 -22.23
CA ARG A 1078 -24.21 16.08 -22.83
C ARG A 1078 -24.27 15.61 -24.28
N GLU A 1079 -23.13 15.31 -24.88
CA GLU A 1079 -23.04 14.74 -26.22
C GLU A 1079 -23.66 13.35 -26.22
N GLU A 1080 -24.56 13.12 -27.16
CA GLU A 1080 -25.28 11.87 -27.30
C GLU A 1080 -24.41 10.90 -28.12
N ASN A 1081 -24.28 9.67 -27.64
CA ASN A 1081 -23.63 8.59 -28.40
C ASN A 1081 -24.51 8.14 -29.58
N GLU A 1082 -24.05 7.19 -30.38
CA GLU A 1082 -24.78 6.66 -31.56
C GLU A 1082 -26.21 6.15 -31.23
N ASP A 1083 -26.45 5.77 -29.97
CA ASP A 1083 -27.76 5.34 -29.45
C ASP A 1083 -28.66 6.48 -28.93
N GLY A 1084 -28.26 7.75 -29.07
CA GLY A 1084 -29.03 8.91 -28.57
C GLY A 1084 -28.96 9.12 -27.05
N ILE A 1085 -28.01 8.48 -26.37
CA ILE A 1085 -27.86 8.53 -24.91
C ILE A 1085 -26.61 9.34 -24.56
N SER A 1086 -26.76 10.36 -23.73
CA SER A 1086 -25.65 11.15 -23.22
C SER A 1086 -24.96 10.50 -22.01
N THR A 1087 -23.66 10.72 -21.88
CA THR A 1087 -22.86 10.20 -20.77
C THR A 1087 -23.42 10.65 -19.41
N ILE A 1088 -23.92 11.89 -19.30
CA ILE A 1088 -24.54 12.38 -18.07
C ILE A 1088 -25.84 11.65 -17.72
N PHE A 1089 -26.63 11.26 -18.71
CA PHE A 1089 -27.85 10.49 -18.48
C PHE A 1089 -27.50 9.09 -17.94
N TYR A 1090 -26.47 8.45 -18.49
CA TYR A 1090 -25.97 7.17 -18.01
C TYR A 1090 -25.47 7.26 -16.55
N LEU A 1091 -24.67 8.29 -16.25
CA LEU A 1091 -24.17 8.54 -14.90
C LEU A 1091 -25.31 8.83 -13.90
N GLN A 1092 -26.32 9.62 -14.29
CA GLN A 1092 -27.50 9.87 -13.47
C GLN A 1092 -28.33 8.62 -13.19
N LYS A 1093 -28.37 7.69 -14.14
CA LYS A 1093 -29.09 6.41 -13.98
C LYS A 1093 -28.33 5.41 -13.10
N ILE A 1094 -27.01 5.34 -13.21
CA ILE A 1094 -26.17 4.46 -12.38
C ILE A 1094 -26.04 5.00 -10.96
N PHE A 1095 -25.92 6.32 -10.80
CA PHE A 1095 -25.69 6.98 -9.52
C PHE A 1095 -26.82 7.98 -9.18
N PRO A 1096 -28.05 7.50 -8.94
CA PRO A 1096 -29.22 8.37 -8.72
C PRO A 1096 -29.13 9.22 -7.44
N GLY A 1097 -28.19 8.91 -6.52
CA GLY A 1097 -27.98 9.64 -5.27
C GLY A 1097 -26.92 10.74 -5.32
N ILE A 1098 -26.23 10.93 -6.46
CA ILE A 1098 -25.18 11.93 -6.61
C ILE A 1098 -25.78 13.23 -7.15
N SER A 1099 -25.51 14.35 -6.47
CA SER A 1099 -25.89 15.68 -6.97
C SER A 1099 -24.92 16.12 -8.06
N PHE A 1100 -25.21 15.79 -9.32
CA PHE A 1100 -24.40 16.16 -10.49
C PHE A 1100 -24.22 17.67 -10.67
N HIS A 1101 -25.04 18.51 -10.00
CA HIS A 1101 -24.82 19.96 -9.95
C HIS A 1101 -23.51 20.36 -9.26
N ASN A 1102 -22.94 19.51 -8.40
CA ASN A 1102 -21.64 19.79 -7.78
C ASN A 1102 -20.45 19.50 -8.70
N TYR A 1103 -20.65 18.62 -9.70
CA TYR A 1103 -19.63 18.13 -10.64
C TYR A 1103 -19.59 18.94 -11.95
N LEU A 1104 -20.63 19.74 -12.20
CA LEU A 1104 -20.74 20.64 -13.35
C LEU A 1104 -20.29 22.03 -12.92
N LYS A 1105 -19.01 22.35 -13.11
CA LYS A 1105 -18.49 23.73 -12.99
C LYS A 1105 -18.77 24.55 -14.24
#